data_AF-A0A437JBB8-F1
#
_entry.id   AF-A0A437JBB8-F1
#
_cell.length_a   1.000
_cell.length_b   1.000
_cell.length_c   1.000
_cell.angle_alpha   90.00
_cell.angle_beta   90.00
_cell.angle_gamma   90.00
#
_symmetry.space_group_name_H-M   'P 1'
#
loop_
_entity.id
_entity.type
_entity.pdbx_description
1 polymer ?
#
loop_
_entity_poly.entity_id
_entity_poly.type
_entity_poly.pdbx_seq_one_letter_code
_entity_poly.pdbx_strand_id
1 'polypeptide(L)'
;MKLFSGLHLSIGHIMLCVAAAIAGVSVAVGQNGTPTSGAAAVAPVSDPVIAAQFEETCAGCHGSGGRSGDRAPALANSAKLRAMSDAGIAAIIRNGAGGMPAFGFDDKQLASYVALIRSWNVVAAVTATDAQVAAGEAFFFGKGQCADCHMVRGRGGSNGPDLTFIGATSTPDDMGRMLDNPTALMGSRTTASCPGWAFCPDMQWTIVNVRMRDGTTLRGFARNEAENSLQLQTLDGRLRSIEAGEYIDYSRETTSYMPALKASAEERRDVIAYMASLKTQRLGPVTDATVPPPTAADKAAVLTPVRGEWPSYNGLPSGNRHSALAQITSRNVDRLRLSWMFSPGGVGLETTPVVVDGVMYVTGAKQVCALDARNGRSFWCAGRTARQPVPAGGIAETPRAAPAGVALQPVGPATAARPSAGVASGNGPNRGVAVVGDRVIFTSDDAYLICINRLTGGVMWTVPLTDPAYGGRYYATPAPLVIGDLVVSGVSGGDSPTRGFLAAFDVTTGKLAWRFWTVPAPGDPAAATWQGPDMATGGAATWMTGSYDKDSNTVFWGVGNPYPSTDGSGRLGDNLYANSVIALDGATGKLRWHYQFTPHDVHDWDATAPMVLVDDVYQGKRRKLLMQANRNGFFYVLDRTNGQFLFAKPFVEKMNWASGIDASGRPILVPGREPNAEGVFACPAVRGATNWYSTAYNPDTRLFYVMAAEDCGIFRTRGRIYGANVDVKNPGRRYVRALNPETGAIVWEKALTGSHEANYSGVLSTAGGLLFHGETAGGFAAVDAKTGKTLWTVPTNDAWRASPMTYMVKDRQYVAVAAGSNILSFALPAQD
;
A
#
# COMPACT_ATOMS: atom_id res chain seq x y z
N MET A 1 71.24 44.44 -15.28
CA MET A 1 69.97 45.20 -15.14
C MET A 1 68.83 44.18 -15.05
N LYS A 2 67.94 44.21 -14.05
CA LYS A 2 66.78 45.13 -13.84
C LYS A 2 65.73 45.05 -14.97
N LEU A 3 64.44 44.77 -14.75
CA LEU A 3 63.67 44.31 -13.57
C LEU A 3 62.39 43.57 -14.02
N PHE A 4 62.08 42.42 -13.39
CA PHE A 4 60.81 42.01 -12.72
C PHE A 4 59.50 42.80 -12.99
N SER A 5 58.27 42.25 -12.97
CA SER A 5 57.67 40.88 -12.81
C SER A 5 56.13 41.01 -13.05
N GLY A 6 55.16 40.07 -12.95
CA GLY A 6 54.98 38.67 -12.50
C GLY A 6 53.52 38.53 -11.96
N LEU A 7 52.80 37.40 -11.89
CA LEU A 7 53.04 35.97 -12.17
C LEU A 7 51.71 35.30 -12.69
N HIS A 8 51.71 34.01 -13.04
CA HIS A 8 50.62 33.33 -13.77
C HIS A 8 50.38 31.88 -13.26
N LEU A 9 49.18 31.32 -13.51
CA LEU A 9 48.81 29.88 -13.42
C LEU A 9 48.83 29.21 -12.01
N SER A 10 48.23 28.03 -11.75
CA SER A 10 47.44 27.10 -12.60
C SER A 10 46.38 26.28 -11.82
N ILE A 11 45.64 25.43 -12.56
CA ILE A 11 44.68 24.39 -12.09
C ILE A 11 45.39 23.04 -11.90
N GLY A 12 44.90 22.15 -11.02
CA GLY A 12 45.39 20.75 -10.98
C GLY A 12 44.66 19.72 -10.09
N HIS A 13 43.91 18.81 -10.74
CA HIS A 13 43.66 17.38 -10.41
C HIS A 13 42.98 16.92 -9.08
N ILE A 14 42.11 15.90 -9.21
CA ILE A 14 41.56 15.05 -8.14
C ILE A 14 41.39 13.62 -8.67
N MET A 15 41.96 12.59 -8.01
CA MET A 15 41.44 11.20 -8.08
C MET A 15 41.99 10.23 -7.00
N LEU A 16 41.06 9.45 -6.41
CA LEU A 16 41.15 8.05 -5.92
C LEU A 16 41.93 7.60 -4.63
N CYS A 17 41.39 6.51 -4.05
CA CYS A 17 42.00 5.46 -3.20
C CYS A 17 42.19 5.57 -1.65
N VAL A 18 41.11 5.22 -0.92
CA VAL A 18 40.94 3.97 -0.11
C VAL A 18 41.93 3.56 1.03
N ALA A 19 41.32 3.30 2.21
CA ALA A 19 41.65 2.32 3.29
C ALA A 19 42.54 2.66 4.52
N ALA A 20 41.90 2.45 5.70
CA ALA A 20 42.37 1.78 6.93
C ALA A 20 43.65 2.21 7.69
N ALA A 21 43.45 2.66 8.94
CA ALA A 21 43.85 1.92 10.15
C ALA A 21 43.27 2.56 11.43
N ILE A 22 42.80 1.76 12.40
CA ILE A 22 42.53 2.20 13.78
C ILE A 22 43.53 1.47 14.69
N ALA A 23 44.37 2.22 15.40
CA ALA A 23 45.18 1.71 16.51
C ALA A 23 44.47 2.02 17.83
N GLY A 24 44.30 1.01 18.68
CA GLY A 24 43.64 1.16 19.98
C GLY A 24 44.62 1.36 21.13
N VAL A 25 44.12 1.90 22.24
CA VAL A 25 44.75 1.81 23.56
C VAL A 25 43.71 1.29 24.54
N SER A 26 43.97 0.13 25.15
CA SER A 26 43.10 -0.48 26.15
C SER A 26 43.57 -0.13 27.56
N VAL A 27 42.65 0.27 28.44
CA VAL A 27 42.89 0.30 29.90
C VAL A 27 41.71 -0.35 30.63
N ALA A 28 42.05 -1.14 31.64
CA ALA A 28 41.24 -2.09 32.41
C ALA A 28 39.76 -1.74 32.71
N VAL A 29 38.92 -2.78 32.66
CA VAL A 29 37.66 -2.85 33.43
C VAL A 29 38.00 -3.12 34.89
N GLY A 30 37.54 -2.25 35.79
CA GLY A 30 37.47 -2.51 37.23
C GLY A 30 36.04 -2.90 37.63
N GLN A 31 35.89 -3.97 38.42
CA GLN A 31 34.60 -4.35 39.01
C GLN A 31 34.37 -3.67 40.36
N ASN A 32 33.12 -3.77 40.84
CA ASN A 32 32.62 -3.41 42.17
C ASN A 32 32.44 -1.91 42.44
N GLY A 33 31.18 -1.52 42.67
CA GLY A 33 30.79 -0.15 42.99
C GLY A 33 29.29 0.09 42.77
N THR A 34 28.43 -0.52 43.59
CA THR A 34 26.99 -0.24 43.60
C THR A 34 26.73 1.18 44.15
N PRO A 35 26.18 2.12 43.36
CA PRO A 35 25.68 3.37 43.90
C PRO A 35 24.39 3.08 44.66
N THR A 36 24.33 3.46 45.93
CA THR A 36 23.17 3.24 46.80
C THR A 36 21.96 4.07 46.37
N SER A 37 20.78 3.64 46.81
CA SER A 37 19.50 4.32 46.57
C SER A 37 19.47 5.74 47.14
N GLY A 38 19.75 6.73 46.29
CA GLY A 38 19.53 8.15 46.58
C GLY A 38 18.20 8.62 45.99
N ALA A 39 17.14 8.65 46.80
CA ALA A 39 15.85 9.22 46.39
C ALA A 39 15.93 10.75 46.35
N ALA A 40 16.41 11.31 45.23
CA ALA A 40 16.34 12.74 44.98
C ALA A 40 14.86 13.16 44.88
N ALA A 41 14.42 14.04 45.78
CA ALA A 41 13.03 14.48 45.85
C ALA A 41 12.60 15.19 44.56
N VAL A 42 11.38 14.92 44.11
CA VAL A 42 10.77 15.63 42.97
C VAL A 42 10.59 17.10 43.36
N ALA A 43 11.33 17.98 42.70
CA ALA A 43 11.14 19.42 42.83
C ALA A 43 9.73 19.81 42.36
N PRO A 44 9.08 20.81 42.99
CA PRO A 44 7.65 21.06 42.82
C PRO A 44 7.26 21.60 41.43
N VAL A 45 5.94 21.61 41.22
CA VAL A 45 5.23 22.19 40.06
C VAL A 45 5.82 23.54 39.65
N SER A 46 5.87 23.77 38.33
CA SER A 46 6.32 25.02 37.71
C SER A 46 5.76 26.26 38.39
N ASP A 47 6.63 27.21 38.71
CA ASP A 47 6.26 28.54 39.22
C ASP A 47 5.26 29.21 38.27
N PRO A 48 4.01 29.51 38.71
CA PRO A 48 2.99 30.11 37.86
C PRO A 48 3.40 31.47 37.28
N VAL A 49 4.26 32.23 37.97
CA VAL A 49 4.76 33.53 37.50
C VAL A 49 5.68 33.34 36.30
N ILE A 50 6.57 32.36 36.35
CA ILE A 50 7.51 32.04 35.27
C ILE A 50 6.78 31.38 34.09
N ALA A 51 5.73 30.60 34.36
CA ALA A 51 4.85 30.08 33.31
C ALA A 51 4.09 31.20 32.59
N ALA A 52 3.52 32.18 33.30
CA ALA A 52 2.87 33.34 32.70
C ALA A 52 3.87 34.21 31.91
N GLN A 53 5.05 34.48 32.45
CA GLN A 53 6.10 35.25 31.79
C GLN A 53 6.61 34.57 30.50
N PHE A 54 6.61 33.23 30.45
CA PHE A 54 6.90 32.49 29.23
C PHE A 54 5.84 32.72 28.13
N GLU A 55 4.55 32.79 28.48
CA GLU A 55 3.49 33.05 27.51
C GLU A 55 3.63 34.45 26.88
N GLU A 56 3.99 35.46 27.70
CA GLU A 56 4.25 36.83 27.23
C GLU A 56 5.53 36.93 26.38
N THR A 57 6.59 36.21 26.75
CA THR A 57 7.95 36.44 26.21
C THR A 57 8.36 35.47 25.10
N CYS A 58 7.91 34.21 25.17
CA CYS A 58 8.47 33.09 24.42
C CYS A 58 7.45 32.33 23.56
N ALA A 59 6.18 32.27 23.97
CA ALA A 59 5.14 31.53 23.26
C ALA A 59 4.87 32.06 21.83
N GLY A 60 5.10 33.36 21.58
CA GLY A 60 5.01 33.96 20.24
C GLY A 60 5.96 33.39 19.18
N CYS A 61 6.96 32.60 19.59
CA CYS A 61 7.82 31.82 18.70
C CYS A 61 7.76 30.31 18.97
N HIS A 62 7.78 29.91 20.24
CA HIS A 62 7.85 28.50 20.66
C HIS A 62 6.49 27.85 20.94
N GLY A 63 5.37 28.56 20.75
CA GLY A 63 4.02 28.11 21.07
C GLY A 63 3.72 28.14 22.57
N SER A 64 2.43 28.21 22.92
CA SER A 64 1.97 28.16 24.32
C SER A 64 2.46 26.89 25.03
N GLY A 65 2.99 27.02 26.24
CA GLY A 65 3.65 25.94 26.98
C GLY A 65 4.84 25.31 26.23
N GLY A 66 5.48 26.05 25.32
CA GLY A 66 6.63 25.64 24.54
C GLY A 66 6.36 24.56 23.49
N ARG A 67 5.15 24.50 22.91
CA ARG A 67 4.66 23.37 22.09
C ARG A 67 4.74 23.55 20.56
N SER A 68 5.75 24.30 20.13
CA SER A 68 5.99 24.81 18.77
C SER A 68 5.04 25.95 18.40
N GLY A 69 5.62 27.01 17.82
CA GLY A 69 4.91 27.92 16.94
C GLY A 69 5.55 27.85 15.55
N ASP A 70 4.98 28.53 14.56
CA ASP A 70 5.45 28.48 13.16
C ASP A 70 6.83 29.14 12.94
N ARG A 71 7.48 29.60 14.02
CA ARG A 71 8.71 30.40 14.00
C ARG A 71 9.87 29.76 14.78
N ALA A 72 9.61 28.82 15.70
CA ALA A 72 10.66 28.14 16.45
C ALA A 72 10.24 26.73 16.92
N PRO A 73 11.20 25.79 17.10
CA PRO A 73 10.90 24.42 17.50
C PRO A 73 10.23 24.31 18.87
N ALA A 74 9.43 23.24 19.06
CA ALA A 74 8.94 22.84 20.37
C ALA A 74 10.07 22.67 21.40
N LEU A 75 9.89 23.33 22.54
CA LEU A 75 10.69 23.12 23.74
C LEU A 75 10.14 21.92 24.54
N ALA A 76 8.82 21.76 24.61
CA ALA A 76 8.17 20.60 25.22
C ALA A 76 8.46 19.30 24.44
N ASN A 77 8.48 18.16 25.14
CA ASN A 77 8.69 16.81 24.59
C ASN A 77 9.96 16.57 23.74
N SER A 78 10.88 17.54 23.65
CA SER A 78 12.11 17.49 22.86
C SER A 78 13.14 16.50 23.41
N ALA A 79 13.40 15.42 22.64
CA ALA A 79 14.46 14.46 22.95
C ALA A 79 15.86 15.13 23.00
N LYS A 80 16.08 16.18 22.20
CA LYS A 80 17.32 16.96 22.22
C LYS A 80 17.50 17.71 23.54
N LEU A 81 16.44 18.32 24.09
CA LEU A 81 16.50 19.02 25.37
C LEU A 81 16.59 18.05 26.56
N ARG A 82 15.94 16.89 26.49
CA ARG A 82 16.16 15.80 27.47
C ARG A 82 17.62 15.34 27.57
N ALA A 83 18.33 15.27 26.45
CA ALA A 83 19.75 14.86 26.40
C ALA A 83 20.75 16.01 26.65
N MET A 84 20.29 17.26 26.65
CA MET A 84 21.13 18.44 26.89
C MET A 84 21.31 18.68 28.40
N SER A 85 22.44 19.27 28.82
CA SER A 85 22.64 19.71 30.20
C SER A 85 21.91 21.02 30.50
N ASP A 86 21.61 21.29 31.78
CA ASP A 86 20.94 22.53 32.22
C ASP A 86 21.74 23.79 31.83
N ALA A 87 23.06 23.74 31.98
CA ALA A 87 23.98 24.78 31.51
C ALA A 87 23.92 24.99 29.98
N GLY A 88 23.68 23.92 29.21
CA GLY A 88 23.49 24.01 27.75
C GLY A 88 22.18 24.69 27.38
N ILE A 89 21.09 24.40 28.09
CA ILE A 89 19.79 25.08 27.89
C ILE A 89 19.90 26.55 28.30
N ALA A 90 20.48 26.85 29.47
CA ALA A 90 20.72 28.21 29.94
C ALA A 90 21.60 29.03 28.98
N ALA A 91 22.65 28.43 28.40
CA ALA A 91 23.50 29.08 27.42
C ALA A 91 22.76 29.44 26.12
N ILE A 92 21.83 28.60 25.66
CA ILE A 92 20.98 28.90 24.49
C ILE A 92 20.04 30.07 24.78
N ILE A 93 19.42 30.12 25.97
CA ILE A 93 18.53 31.22 26.36
C ILE A 93 19.33 32.53 26.52
N ARG A 94 20.47 32.49 27.22
CA ARG A 94 21.29 33.68 27.49
C ARG A 94 21.92 34.27 26.23
N ASN A 95 22.38 33.43 25.29
CA ASN A 95 23.16 33.87 24.13
C ASN A 95 22.37 33.92 22.82
N GLY A 96 21.18 33.30 22.76
CA GLY A 96 20.45 33.06 21.53
C GLY A 96 21.05 31.94 20.67
N ALA A 97 20.25 31.41 19.73
CA ALA A 97 20.70 30.39 18.77
C ALA A 97 19.77 30.30 17.55
N GLY A 98 20.32 30.26 16.34
CA GLY A 98 19.57 29.89 15.13
C GLY A 98 18.35 30.77 14.81
N GLY A 99 18.38 32.05 15.18
CA GLY A 99 17.25 32.98 15.03
C GLY A 99 16.51 33.30 16.34
N MET A 100 16.68 32.48 17.38
CA MET A 100 16.27 32.85 18.75
C MET A 100 17.17 33.98 19.27
N PRO A 101 16.60 35.09 19.81
CA PRO A 101 17.38 36.19 20.37
C PRO A 101 18.04 35.82 21.71
N ALA A 102 19.02 36.60 22.11
CA ALA A 102 19.65 36.53 23.42
C ALA A 102 18.77 37.19 24.50
N PHE A 103 18.56 36.51 25.63
CA PHE A 103 17.80 37.05 26.76
C PHE A 103 18.72 37.40 27.93
N GLY A 104 18.73 38.67 28.32
CA GLY A 104 19.52 39.21 29.44
C GLY A 104 18.99 38.84 30.83
N PHE A 105 18.55 37.60 31.01
CA PHE A 105 18.05 37.07 32.27
C PHE A 105 19.18 36.82 33.29
N ASP A 106 18.89 37.04 34.57
CA ASP A 106 19.80 36.67 35.66
C ASP A 106 19.85 35.14 35.87
N ASP A 107 20.80 34.67 36.69
CA ASP A 107 21.00 33.23 36.91
C ASP A 107 19.81 32.53 37.60
N LYS A 108 19.02 33.25 38.40
CA LYS A 108 17.81 32.72 39.05
C LYS A 108 16.66 32.63 38.05
N GLN A 109 16.50 33.64 37.20
CA GLN A 109 15.55 33.63 36.08
C GLN A 109 15.89 32.51 35.09
N LEU A 110 17.16 32.36 34.71
CA LEU A 110 17.63 31.28 33.84
C LEU A 110 17.40 29.89 34.46
N ALA A 111 17.72 29.71 35.75
CA ALA A 111 17.41 28.47 36.45
C ALA A 111 15.91 28.16 36.45
N SER A 112 15.05 29.18 36.60
CA SER A 112 13.59 29.04 36.58
C SER A 112 13.06 28.68 35.18
N TYR A 113 13.57 29.30 34.11
CA TYR A 113 13.22 28.91 32.73
C TYR A 113 13.73 27.52 32.36
N VAL A 114 14.93 27.13 32.82
CA VAL A 114 15.43 25.77 32.64
C VAL A 114 14.55 24.78 33.41
N ALA A 115 14.14 25.07 34.65
CA ALA A 115 13.22 24.23 35.40
C ALA A 115 11.84 24.11 34.73
N LEU A 116 11.30 25.19 34.16
CA LEU A 116 10.06 25.17 33.37
C LEU A 116 10.20 24.29 32.12
N ILE A 117 11.27 24.47 31.32
CA ILE A 117 11.56 23.64 30.15
C ILE A 117 11.80 22.18 30.54
N ARG A 118 12.43 21.92 31.70
CA ARG A 118 12.59 20.58 32.27
C ARG A 118 11.23 19.97 32.61
N SER A 119 10.30 20.71 33.22
CA SER A 119 8.96 20.20 33.54
C SER A 119 8.24 19.66 32.30
N TRP A 120 8.29 20.37 31.17
CA TRP A 120 7.72 19.93 29.88
C TRP A 120 8.52 18.83 29.16
N ASN A 121 9.63 18.39 29.76
CA ASN A 121 10.50 17.33 29.27
C ASN A 121 10.72 16.21 30.29
N VAL A 122 10.07 16.27 31.46
CA VAL A 122 10.01 15.16 32.41
C VAL A 122 9.40 13.99 31.65
N VAL A 123 10.18 12.92 31.49
CA VAL A 123 9.61 11.65 31.08
C VAL A 123 8.81 11.17 32.28
N ALA A 124 7.52 11.52 32.29
CA ALA A 124 6.52 10.86 33.09
C ALA A 124 6.41 9.41 32.59
N ALA A 125 7.38 8.60 33.01
CA ALA A 125 7.15 7.21 33.34
C ALA A 125 6.13 7.23 34.48
N VAL A 126 4.86 7.33 34.11
CA VAL A 126 3.79 6.85 34.97
C VAL A 126 4.11 5.38 35.16
N THR A 127 4.70 5.03 36.30
CA THR A 127 4.86 3.65 36.76
C THR A 127 3.49 3.15 37.21
N ALA A 128 2.53 3.21 36.28
CA ALA A 128 1.23 2.60 36.42
C ALA A 128 1.47 1.11 36.57
N THR A 129 0.89 0.54 37.61
CA THR A 129 0.82 -0.92 37.72
C THR A 129 -0.05 -1.47 36.59
N ASP A 130 0.17 -2.72 36.19
CA ASP A 130 -0.68 -3.38 35.18
C ASP A 130 -2.16 -3.38 35.60
N ALA A 131 -2.43 -3.40 36.92
CA ALA A 131 -3.76 -3.25 37.50
C ALA A 131 -4.39 -1.87 37.21
N GLN A 132 -3.63 -0.78 37.24
CA GLN A 132 -4.12 0.56 36.89
C GLN A 132 -4.36 0.71 35.38
N VAL A 133 -3.50 0.10 34.55
CA VAL A 133 -3.69 0.06 33.09
C VAL A 133 -4.97 -0.74 32.75
N ALA A 134 -5.17 -1.90 33.38
CA ALA A 134 -6.37 -2.73 33.20
C ALA A 134 -7.64 -2.06 33.74
N ALA A 135 -7.58 -1.38 34.89
CA ALA A 135 -8.70 -0.60 35.42
C ALA A 135 -9.07 0.57 34.49
N GLY A 136 -8.06 1.26 33.95
CA GLY A 136 -8.22 2.31 32.95
C GLY A 136 -8.85 1.81 31.65
N GLU A 137 -8.46 0.63 31.17
CA GLU A 137 -9.04 -0.01 29.99
C GLU A 137 -10.51 -0.41 30.22
N ALA A 138 -10.80 -1.03 31.38
CA ALA A 138 -12.15 -1.40 31.78
C ALA A 138 -13.07 -0.17 31.96
N PHE A 139 -12.52 0.96 32.43
CA PHE A 139 -13.22 2.23 32.46
C PHE A 139 -13.45 2.80 31.05
N PHE A 140 -12.41 2.84 30.20
CA PHE A 140 -12.45 3.40 28.84
C PHE A 140 -13.51 2.73 27.95
N PHE A 141 -13.62 1.40 27.99
CA PHE A 141 -14.60 0.62 27.24
C PHE A 141 -15.88 0.28 28.01
N GLY A 142 -16.05 0.86 29.20
CA GLY A 142 -17.17 0.61 30.10
C GLY A 142 -17.75 1.92 30.64
N LYS A 143 -17.70 2.11 31.96
CA LYS A 143 -18.31 3.25 32.67
C LYS A 143 -17.92 4.63 32.10
N GLY A 144 -16.72 4.79 31.58
CA GLY A 144 -16.21 6.05 31.03
C GLY A 144 -16.76 6.41 29.65
N GLN A 145 -17.35 5.45 28.92
CA GLN A 145 -17.91 5.63 27.57
C GLN A 145 -16.97 6.26 26.52
N CYS A 146 -15.66 6.31 26.78
CA CYS A 146 -14.67 6.90 25.87
C CYS A 146 -14.72 6.22 24.49
N ALA A 147 -14.94 4.91 24.48
CA ALA A 147 -15.03 4.08 23.29
C ALA A 147 -16.27 4.35 22.41
N ASP A 148 -17.30 5.04 22.91
CA ASP A 148 -18.49 5.38 22.10
C ASP A 148 -18.13 6.38 20.98
N CYS A 149 -17.08 7.19 21.22
CA CYS A 149 -16.52 8.11 20.24
C CYS A 149 -15.17 7.65 19.69
N HIS A 150 -14.25 7.18 20.55
CA HIS A 150 -12.85 6.94 20.20
C HIS A 150 -12.54 5.49 19.84
N MET A 151 -11.70 5.30 18.83
CA MET A 151 -11.16 4.00 18.46
C MET A 151 -9.82 3.71 19.15
N VAL A 152 -9.61 2.46 19.57
CA VAL A 152 -8.29 1.88 19.87
C VAL A 152 -8.23 0.49 19.23
N ARG A 153 -7.25 0.23 18.36
CA ARG A 153 -7.04 -1.05 17.65
C ARG A 153 -8.32 -1.62 16.99
N GLY A 154 -9.10 -0.76 16.35
CA GLY A 154 -10.36 -1.13 15.69
C GLY A 154 -11.57 -1.30 16.62
N ARG A 155 -11.40 -1.16 17.95
CA ARG A 155 -12.49 -1.20 18.93
C ARG A 155 -12.93 0.21 19.29
N GLY A 156 -14.23 0.47 19.25
CA GLY A 156 -14.83 1.78 19.55
C GLY A 156 -15.31 2.54 18.31
N GLY A 157 -15.76 3.78 18.52
CA GLY A 157 -16.37 4.63 17.49
C GLY A 157 -15.38 5.33 16.56
N SER A 158 -15.94 5.93 15.50
CA SER A 158 -15.21 6.74 14.50
C SER A 158 -15.41 8.27 14.66
N ASN A 159 -16.17 8.68 15.68
CA ASN A 159 -16.61 10.07 15.90
C ASN A 159 -15.64 10.88 16.79
N GLY A 160 -14.63 10.23 17.36
CA GLY A 160 -13.44 10.85 17.95
C GLY A 160 -12.15 10.29 17.29
N PRO A 161 -11.00 10.96 17.46
CA PRO A 161 -9.72 10.50 16.92
C PRO A 161 -9.32 9.12 17.44
N ASP A 162 -8.63 8.35 16.59
CA ASP A 162 -7.97 7.10 16.93
C ASP A 162 -6.88 7.34 17.99
N LEU A 163 -7.00 6.66 19.13
CA LEU A 163 -6.11 6.78 20.28
C LEU A 163 -5.06 5.66 20.36
N THR A 164 -5.00 4.74 19.39
CA THR A 164 -4.06 3.60 19.36
C THR A 164 -2.59 3.97 19.59
N PHE A 165 -2.20 5.20 19.24
CA PHE A 165 -0.86 5.77 19.45
C PHE A 165 -0.86 7.07 20.26
N ILE A 166 -1.89 7.33 21.08
CA ILE A 166 -2.00 8.59 21.83
C ILE A 166 -0.86 8.74 22.85
N GLY A 167 -0.45 7.66 23.52
CA GLY A 167 0.68 7.68 24.44
C GLY A 167 2.02 8.01 23.76
N ALA A 168 2.18 7.66 22.48
CA ALA A 168 3.36 7.99 21.68
C ALA A 168 3.38 9.46 21.19
N THR A 169 2.25 10.16 21.29
CA THR A 169 2.02 11.50 20.70
C THR A 169 1.48 12.53 21.70
N SER A 170 1.31 12.19 22.98
CA SER A 170 0.76 13.07 24.02
C SER A 170 1.27 12.66 25.41
N THR A 171 1.42 13.63 26.33
CA THR A 171 1.81 13.35 27.72
C THR A 171 0.58 12.98 28.58
N PRO A 172 0.78 12.39 29.78
CA PRO A 172 -0.29 12.21 30.76
C PRO A 172 -1.01 13.53 31.12
N ASP A 173 -0.28 14.65 31.19
CA ASP A 173 -0.85 15.96 31.49
C ASP A 173 -1.64 16.55 30.31
N ASP A 174 -1.26 16.21 29.07
CA ASP A 174 -2.03 16.56 27.87
C ASP A 174 -3.34 15.81 27.82
N MET A 175 -3.30 14.50 28.10
CA MET A 175 -4.50 13.68 28.28
C MET A 175 -5.38 14.23 29.39
N GLY A 176 -4.80 14.56 30.56
CA GLY A 176 -5.53 15.19 31.66
C GLY A 176 -6.27 16.46 31.25
N ARG A 177 -5.58 17.41 30.62
CA ARG A 177 -6.20 18.67 30.17
C ARG A 177 -7.27 18.47 29.09
N MET A 178 -7.10 17.47 28.21
CA MET A 178 -8.12 17.07 27.22
C MET A 178 -9.35 16.43 27.87
N LEU A 179 -9.19 15.69 28.96
CA LEU A 179 -10.32 15.15 29.73
C LEU A 179 -11.03 16.25 30.54
N ASP A 180 -10.29 17.22 31.11
CA ASP A 180 -10.85 18.26 31.98
C ASP A 180 -11.59 19.36 31.19
N ASN A 181 -11.03 19.81 30.07
CA ASN A 181 -11.63 20.87 29.24
C ASN A 181 -11.29 20.68 27.74
N PRO A 182 -11.96 19.74 27.05
CA PRO A 182 -11.71 19.49 25.62
C PRO A 182 -12.07 20.69 24.73
N THR A 183 -13.06 21.52 25.11
CA THR A 183 -13.43 22.73 24.37
C THR A 183 -12.30 23.75 24.30
N ALA A 184 -11.58 23.99 25.41
CA ALA A 184 -10.44 24.91 25.42
C ALA A 184 -9.22 24.43 24.61
N LEU A 185 -9.25 23.18 24.11
CA LEU A 185 -8.20 22.60 23.26
C LEU A 185 -8.68 22.34 21.82
N MET A 186 -9.90 22.76 21.45
CA MET A 186 -10.32 22.77 20.04
C MET A 186 -9.38 23.63 19.19
N GLY A 187 -9.02 23.14 18.01
CA GLY A 187 -8.08 23.83 17.11
C GLY A 187 -6.61 23.86 17.57
N SER A 188 -6.29 23.42 18.80
CA SER A 188 -4.91 23.44 19.33
C SER A 188 -3.92 22.48 18.62
N ARG A 189 -4.43 21.61 17.73
CA ARG A 189 -3.63 20.84 16.78
C ARG A 189 -3.90 21.34 15.37
N THR A 190 -2.90 22.00 14.79
CA THR A 190 -2.85 22.43 13.38
C THR A 190 -2.25 21.35 12.49
N THR A 191 -2.37 21.51 11.17
CA THR A 191 -1.62 20.77 10.14
C THR A 191 -0.14 20.62 10.47
N ALA A 192 0.53 21.71 10.89
CA ALA A 192 1.95 21.75 11.26
C ALA A 192 2.30 20.94 12.53
N SER A 193 1.33 20.69 13.42
CA SER A 193 1.53 19.90 14.65
C SER A 193 1.42 18.40 14.44
N CYS A 194 0.86 17.94 13.31
CA CYS A 194 0.60 16.52 13.09
C CYS A 194 1.85 15.75 12.66
N PRO A 195 1.97 14.46 13.03
CA PRO A 195 2.98 13.58 12.46
C PRO A 195 2.79 13.47 10.95
N GLY A 196 3.89 13.55 10.17
CA GLY A 196 3.87 13.52 8.69
C GLY A 196 3.43 12.20 8.02
N TRP A 197 2.64 11.38 8.72
CA TRP A 197 1.94 10.19 8.23
C TRP A 197 0.42 10.28 8.40
N ALA A 198 -0.08 11.32 9.11
CA ALA A 198 -1.48 11.59 9.34
C ALA A 198 -1.89 12.87 8.58
N PHE A 199 -2.87 12.75 7.69
CA PHE A 199 -3.53 13.92 7.10
C PHE A 199 -4.41 14.60 8.16
N CYS A 200 -4.06 15.83 8.53
CA CYS A 200 -4.73 16.61 9.56
C CYS A 200 -5.03 18.05 9.08
N PRO A 201 -5.95 18.28 8.13
CA PRO A 201 -6.44 19.62 7.85
C PRO A 201 -7.01 20.24 9.12
N ASP A 202 -6.84 21.56 9.23
CA ASP A 202 -7.16 22.29 10.44
C ASP A 202 -8.66 22.13 10.77
N MET A 203 -8.97 21.84 12.04
CA MET A 203 -10.33 21.58 12.55
C MET A 203 -11.05 20.29 12.10
N GLN A 204 -10.32 19.22 11.72
CA GLN A 204 -10.84 17.86 11.40
C GLN A 204 -11.97 17.23 12.27
N TRP A 205 -12.18 17.76 13.47
CA TRP A 205 -13.09 17.25 14.50
C TRP A 205 -14.05 18.33 15.03
N THR A 206 -14.09 19.51 14.40
CA THR A 206 -15.14 20.52 14.65
C THR A 206 -16.42 20.05 13.97
N ILE A 207 -17.53 20.07 14.71
CA ILE A 207 -18.84 19.80 14.13
C ILE A 207 -19.31 21.02 13.33
N VAL A 208 -19.85 20.74 12.14
CA VAL A 208 -20.63 21.66 11.34
C VAL A 208 -22.08 21.22 11.24
N ASN A 209 -22.99 22.19 11.23
CA ASN A 209 -24.40 22.03 10.90
C ASN A 209 -24.61 22.64 9.52
N VAL A 210 -24.93 21.80 8.53
CA VAL A 210 -25.05 22.15 7.10
C VAL A 210 -26.52 22.16 6.71
N ARG A 211 -27.01 23.30 6.22
CA ARG A 211 -28.40 23.47 5.79
C ARG A 211 -28.51 23.22 4.28
N MET A 212 -29.13 22.12 3.89
CA MET A 212 -29.20 21.65 2.51
C MET A 212 -30.30 22.39 1.73
N ARG A 213 -30.16 22.48 0.40
CA ARG A 213 -31.17 23.11 -0.48
C ARG A 213 -32.46 22.30 -0.64
N ASP A 214 -32.41 21.00 -0.33
CA ASP A 214 -33.59 20.13 -0.24
C ASP A 214 -34.41 20.32 1.06
N GLY A 215 -33.98 21.24 1.94
CA GLY A 215 -34.61 21.52 3.23
C GLY A 215 -34.13 20.64 4.38
N THR A 216 -33.26 19.64 4.13
CA THR A 216 -32.66 18.83 5.19
C THR A 216 -31.53 19.58 5.92
N THR A 217 -31.13 19.08 7.09
CA THR A 217 -29.94 19.56 7.81
C THR A 217 -29.04 18.37 8.13
N LEU A 218 -27.75 18.49 7.82
CA LEU A 218 -26.74 17.48 8.15
C LEU A 218 -25.86 18.00 9.29
N ARG A 219 -25.62 17.17 10.31
CA ARG A 219 -24.68 17.46 11.41
C ARG A 219 -23.55 16.43 11.39
N GLY A 220 -22.31 16.90 11.50
CA GLY A 220 -21.14 16.02 11.40
C GLY A 220 -19.81 16.75 11.47
N PHE A 221 -18.71 16.01 11.45
CA PHE A 221 -17.34 16.53 11.51
C PHE A 221 -16.87 17.00 10.13
N ALA A 222 -16.36 18.23 10.04
CA ALA A 222 -15.68 18.70 8.83
C ALA A 222 -14.34 17.97 8.69
N ARG A 223 -14.25 16.99 7.77
CA ARG A 223 -13.04 16.21 7.51
C ARG A 223 -12.06 16.91 6.58
N ASN A 224 -12.60 17.69 5.64
CA ASN A 224 -11.85 18.59 4.76
C ASN A 224 -12.80 19.65 4.20
N GLU A 225 -12.28 20.79 3.77
CA GLU A 225 -13.05 21.94 3.32
C GLU A 225 -12.20 22.81 2.39
N ALA A 226 -12.79 23.30 1.29
CA ALA A 226 -12.22 24.40 0.51
C ALA A 226 -13.31 25.08 -0.30
N GLU A 227 -13.31 26.42 -0.33
CA GLU A 227 -14.19 27.36 -1.05
C GLU A 227 -15.56 26.82 -1.51
N ASN A 228 -15.59 25.99 -2.56
CA ASN A 228 -16.81 25.47 -3.18
C ASN A 228 -17.28 24.06 -2.75
N SER A 229 -16.65 23.37 -1.78
CA SER A 229 -17.18 22.10 -1.24
C SER A 229 -16.67 21.69 0.15
N LEU A 230 -17.45 20.85 0.82
CA LEU A 230 -17.28 20.39 2.20
C LEU A 230 -17.31 18.85 2.27
N GLN A 231 -16.29 18.26 2.87
CA GLN A 231 -16.19 16.83 3.14
C GLN A 231 -16.56 16.58 4.60
N LEU A 232 -17.70 15.94 4.82
CA LEU A 232 -18.36 15.74 6.11
C LEU A 232 -18.32 14.27 6.51
N GLN A 233 -18.08 13.96 7.79
CA GLN A 233 -18.51 12.70 8.38
C GLN A 233 -19.76 12.97 9.22
N THR A 234 -20.93 12.51 8.79
CA THR A 234 -22.15 12.60 9.61
C THR A 234 -22.05 11.72 10.84
N LEU A 235 -22.80 12.03 11.91
CA LEU A 235 -22.66 11.37 13.21
C LEU A 235 -23.04 9.86 13.21
N ASP A 236 -23.72 9.39 12.16
CA ASP A 236 -23.95 7.98 11.83
C ASP A 236 -22.72 7.27 11.22
N GLY A 237 -21.60 7.98 11.12
CA GLY A 237 -20.34 7.51 10.55
C GLY A 237 -20.21 7.70 9.03
N ARG A 238 -21.26 8.11 8.31
CA ARG A 238 -21.17 8.17 6.83
C ARG A 238 -20.28 9.31 6.35
N LEU A 239 -19.33 8.99 5.47
CA LEU A 239 -18.63 9.99 4.69
C LEU A 239 -19.59 10.56 3.63
N ARG A 240 -19.73 11.89 3.63
CA ARG A 240 -20.59 12.66 2.73
C ARG A 240 -19.75 13.80 2.17
N SER A 241 -19.90 14.09 0.89
CA SER A 241 -19.29 15.28 0.30
C SER A 241 -20.36 16.13 -0.34
N ILE A 242 -20.23 17.45 -0.19
CA ILE A 242 -21.30 18.42 -0.36
C ILE A 242 -20.74 19.60 -1.15
N GLU A 243 -21.15 19.78 -2.40
CA GLU A 243 -20.76 20.96 -3.20
C GLU A 243 -21.56 22.21 -2.78
N ALA A 244 -21.06 23.41 -3.07
CA ALA A 244 -21.73 24.68 -2.76
C ALA A 244 -23.12 24.84 -3.43
N GLY A 245 -23.36 24.11 -4.53
CA GLY A 245 -24.68 23.98 -5.14
C GLY A 245 -25.68 23.17 -4.33
N GLU A 246 -25.25 22.38 -3.33
CA GLU A 246 -26.11 21.48 -2.55
C GLU A 246 -26.57 22.06 -1.21
N TYR A 247 -25.80 23.00 -0.62
CA TYR A 247 -26.14 23.67 0.64
C TYR A 247 -26.47 25.15 0.46
N ILE A 248 -27.17 25.73 1.44
CA ILE A 248 -27.50 27.16 1.52
C ILE A 248 -26.43 27.87 2.38
N ASP A 249 -26.18 27.34 3.57
CA ASP A 249 -25.11 27.75 4.48
C ASP A 249 -24.71 26.57 5.39
N TYR A 250 -23.65 26.78 6.17
CA TYR A 250 -23.28 25.91 7.29
C TYR A 250 -22.66 26.74 8.42
N SER A 251 -22.82 26.27 9.66
CA SER A 251 -22.23 26.89 10.85
C SER A 251 -21.32 25.90 11.58
N ARG A 252 -20.31 26.39 12.30
CA ARG A 252 -19.40 25.60 13.14
C ARG A 252 -19.83 25.67 14.60
N GLU A 253 -19.76 24.55 15.31
CA GLU A 253 -19.97 24.51 16.76
C GLU A 253 -18.70 24.97 17.50
N THR A 254 -18.86 25.89 18.45
CA THR A 254 -17.77 26.46 19.27
C THR A 254 -17.55 25.68 20.57
N THR A 255 -17.89 24.39 20.58
CA THR A 255 -17.85 23.52 21.77
C THR A 255 -17.55 22.10 21.31
N SER A 256 -16.75 21.39 22.11
CA SER A 256 -16.30 20.04 21.76
C SER A 256 -17.46 19.05 21.79
N TYR A 257 -17.52 18.16 20.79
CA TYR A 257 -18.44 17.02 20.82
C TYR A 257 -18.09 16.01 21.92
N MET A 258 -16.80 15.85 22.22
CA MET A 258 -16.33 15.16 23.40
C MET A 258 -16.62 16.04 24.63
N PRO A 259 -17.45 15.60 25.60
CA PRO A 259 -17.67 16.32 26.84
C PRO A 259 -16.47 16.21 27.78
N ALA A 260 -16.37 17.10 28.77
CA ALA A 260 -15.42 16.92 29.87
C ALA A 260 -15.74 15.63 30.66
N LEU A 261 -14.71 14.85 30.98
CA LEU A 261 -14.86 13.53 31.60
C LEU A 261 -15.37 13.65 33.04
N LYS A 262 -16.45 12.94 33.35
CA LYS A 262 -16.97 12.79 34.72
C LYS A 262 -16.48 11.46 35.30
N ALA A 263 -15.42 11.53 36.10
CA ALA A 263 -14.72 10.39 36.69
C ALA A 263 -14.26 10.72 38.11
N SER A 264 -14.03 9.70 38.96
CA SER A 264 -13.30 9.91 40.22
C SER A 264 -11.81 10.25 39.96
N ALA A 265 -11.08 10.67 41.00
CA ALA A 265 -9.64 10.92 40.89
C ALA A 265 -8.87 9.65 40.49
N GLU A 266 -9.32 8.49 40.98
CA GLU A 266 -8.81 7.16 40.65
C GLU A 266 -9.11 6.81 39.19
N GLU A 267 -10.37 6.91 38.77
CA GLU A 267 -10.80 6.60 37.41
C GLU A 267 -10.10 7.49 36.38
N ARG A 268 -9.95 8.79 36.67
CA ARG A 268 -9.22 9.75 35.82
C ARG A 268 -7.73 9.41 35.75
N ARG A 269 -7.09 9.07 36.87
CA ARG A 269 -5.69 8.63 36.90
C ARG A 269 -5.48 7.35 36.07
N ASP A 270 -6.38 6.38 36.22
CA ASP A 270 -6.21 5.05 35.64
C ASP A 270 -6.54 5.05 34.14
N VAL A 271 -7.53 5.83 33.66
CA VAL A 271 -7.74 6.01 32.21
C VAL A 271 -6.60 6.78 31.53
N ILE A 272 -5.97 7.74 32.23
CA ILE A 272 -4.73 8.40 31.75
C ILE A 272 -3.57 7.40 31.73
N ALA A 273 -3.44 6.52 32.72
CA ALA A 273 -2.45 5.44 32.71
C ALA A 273 -2.64 4.48 31.53
N TYR A 274 -3.89 4.10 31.25
CA TYR A 274 -4.24 3.30 30.06
C TYR A 274 -3.82 4.00 28.77
N MET A 275 -4.27 5.23 28.53
CA MET A 275 -3.90 6.00 27.32
C MET A 275 -2.39 6.25 27.22
N ALA A 276 -1.70 6.46 28.34
CA ALA A 276 -0.25 6.61 28.39
C ALA A 276 0.52 5.30 28.15
N SER A 277 -0.13 4.13 28.27
CA SER A 277 0.42 2.82 27.87
C SER A 277 0.41 2.62 26.34
N LEU A 278 -0.42 3.38 25.61
CA LEU A 278 -0.53 3.38 24.14
C LEU A 278 0.67 4.09 23.45
N LYS A 279 1.88 3.84 23.97
CA LYS A 279 3.19 4.28 23.47
C LYS A 279 3.82 3.28 22.51
N THR A 280 3.65 2.00 22.81
CA THR A 280 4.39 0.88 22.19
C THR A 280 3.51 -0.34 21.98
N GLN A 281 2.18 -0.18 22.01
CA GLN A 281 1.26 -1.31 21.79
C GLN A 281 1.58 -1.98 20.45
N ARG A 282 1.91 -3.27 20.56
CA ARG A 282 2.35 -4.13 19.48
C ARG A 282 1.17 -4.37 18.54
N LEU A 283 1.20 -3.74 17.38
CA LEU A 283 0.28 -4.11 16.31
C LEU A 283 0.52 -5.59 15.96
N GLY A 284 -0.57 -6.29 15.65
CA GLY A 284 -0.63 -7.71 15.41
C GLY A 284 -2.10 -8.10 15.26
N PRO A 285 -2.43 -9.41 15.29
CA PRO A 285 -3.82 -9.85 15.30
C PRO A 285 -4.59 -9.25 16.49
N VAL A 286 -5.85 -8.92 16.30
CA VAL A 286 -6.79 -8.62 17.39
C VAL A 286 -7.13 -9.95 18.08
N THR A 287 -6.83 -10.04 19.38
CA THR A 287 -7.06 -11.24 20.19
C THR A 287 -8.44 -11.28 20.84
N ASP A 288 -9.09 -10.12 20.97
CA ASP A 288 -10.32 -9.95 21.71
C ASP A 288 -11.54 -9.85 20.78
N ALA A 289 -12.61 -10.56 21.13
CA ALA A 289 -13.86 -10.65 20.34
C ALA A 289 -14.73 -9.36 20.40
N THR A 290 -14.10 -8.19 20.55
CA THR A 290 -14.74 -6.90 20.82
C THR A 290 -14.72 -5.93 19.64
N VAL A 291 -14.03 -6.30 18.55
CA VAL A 291 -14.11 -5.60 17.25
C VAL A 291 -15.21 -6.26 16.41
N PRO A 292 -16.27 -5.53 16.00
CA PRO A 292 -17.36 -6.12 15.21
C PRO A 292 -16.87 -6.64 13.84
N PRO A 293 -17.28 -7.85 13.43
CA PRO A 293 -17.00 -8.36 12.09
C PRO A 293 -17.83 -7.61 11.02
N PRO A 294 -17.40 -7.58 9.74
CA PRO A 294 -18.24 -7.09 8.66
C PRO A 294 -19.57 -7.86 8.57
N THR A 295 -20.65 -7.14 8.28
CA THR A 295 -21.98 -7.73 8.19
C THR A 295 -22.12 -8.66 6.98
N ALA A 296 -23.20 -9.44 6.93
CA ALA A 296 -23.55 -10.21 5.74
C ALA A 296 -23.76 -9.31 4.50
N ALA A 297 -24.25 -8.07 4.68
CA ALA A 297 -24.42 -7.10 3.60
C ALA A 297 -23.07 -6.59 3.08
N ASP A 298 -22.13 -6.24 3.97
CA ASP A 298 -20.78 -5.79 3.59
C ASP A 298 -20.05 -6.87 2.77
N LYS A 299 -20.12 -8.13 3.23
CA LYS A 299 -19.53 -9.28 2.54
C LYS A 299 -20.21 -9.57 1.19
N ALA A 300 -21.53 -9.36 1.10
CA ALA A 300 -22.25 -9.47 -0.17
C ALA A 300 -21.86 -8.36 -1.17
N ALA A 301 -21.67 -7.12 -0.72
CA ALA A 301 -21.30 -5.99 -1.57
C ALA A 301 -19.93 -6.16 -2.26
N VAL A 302 -18.98 -6.87 -1.64
CA VAL A 302 -17.70 -7.21 -2.30
C VAL A 302 -17.91 -8.19 -3.47
N LEU A 303 -18.82 -9.15 -3.32
CA LEU A 303 -19.07 -10.21 -4.30
C LEU A 303 -20.11 -9.83 -5.36
N THR A 304 -21.00 -8.89 -5.06
CA THR A 304 -22.07 -8.38 -5.91
C THR A 304 -22.26 -6.89 -5.61
N PRO A 305 -21.33 -6.02 -6.07
CA PRO A 305 -21.36 -4.58 -5.80
C PRO A 305 -22.59 -3.88 -6.37
N VAL A 306 -22.94 -2.72 -5.79
CA VAL A 306 -23.98 -1.86 -6.34
C VAL A 306 -23.55 -1.38 -7.73
N ARG A 307 -24.49 -1.29 -8.68
CA ARG A 307 -24.18 -0.87 -10.06
C ARG A 307 -23.58 0.53 -10.07
N GLY A 308 -22.28 0.63 -10.32
CA GLY A 308 -21.52 1.88 -10.25
C GLY A 308 -20.31 1.82 -9.33
N GLU A 309 -20.23 0.83 -8.44
CA GLU A 309 -19.10 0.63 -7.54
C GLU A 309 -17.99 -0.24 -8.16
N TRP A 310 -16.81 -0.17 -7.56
CA TRP A 310 -15.61 -0.92 -7.93
C TRP A 310 -14.83 -1.29 -6.65
N PRO A 311 -15.30 -2.27 -5.86
CA PRO A 311 -14.84 -2.50 -4.46
C PRO A 311 -13.46 -3.19 -4.33
N SER A 312 -12.87 -3.63 -5.43
CA SER A 312 -11.63 -4.42 -5.44
C SER A 312 -10.74 -4.06 -6.63
N TYR A 313 -9.49 -4.54 -6.66
CA TYR A 313 -8.53 -4.31 -7.74
C TYR A 313 -9.14 -4.53 -9.15
N ASN A 314 -9.82 -5.66 -9.36
CA ASN A 314 -10.44 -5.98 -10.66
C ASN A 314 -11.91 -5.53 -10.78
N GLY A 315 -12.42 -4.77 -9.80
CA GLY A 315 -13.84 -4.46 -9.66
C GLY A 315 -14.58 -5.67 -9.10
N LEU A 316 -14.74 -6.71 -9.92
CA LEU A 316 -15.36 -7.98 -9.54
C LEU A 316 -14.32 -9.05 -9.13
N PRO A 317 -14.65 -9.95 -8.17
CA PRO A 317 -13.77 -11.05 -7.79
C PRO A 317 -13.46 -12.04 -8.93
N SER A 318 -14.26 -12.06 -10.00
CA SER A 318 -14.03 -12.89 -11.19
C SER A 318 -12.83 -12.45 -12.05
N GLY A 319 -12.15 -11.36 -11.70
CA GLY A 319 -11.03 -10.80 -12.47
C GLY A 319 -11.46 -10.02 -13.71
N ASN A 320 -12.74 -10.08 -14.13
CA ASN A 320 -13.18 -9.45 -15.37
C ASN A 320 -13.33 -7.92 -15.24
N ARG A 321 -12.42 -7.17 -15.85
CA ARG A 321 -12.47 -5.70 -15.99
C ARG A 321 -13.49 -5.25 -17.04
N HIS A 322 -14.72 -5.75 -16.99
CA HIS A 322 -15.84 -5.29 -17.82
C HIS A 322 -16.95 -4.68 -16.95
N SER A 323 -17.38 -3.46 -17.27
CA SER A 323 -18.42 -2.74 -16.52
C SER A 323 -19.74 -2.63 -17.30
N ALA A 324 -20.85 -2.95 -16.63
CA ALA A 324 -22.21 -2.78 -17.12
C ALA A 324 -22.70 -1.31 -17.14
N LEU A 325 -21.79 -0.33 -17.07
CA LEU A 325 -22.07 1.09 -17.26
C LEU A 325 -21.99 1.45 -18.75
N ALA A 326 -22.96 2.23 -19.23
CA ALA A 326 -23.14 2.56 -20.65
C ALA A 326 -23.66 4.00 -20.87
N GLN A 327 -23.31 4.94 -19.98
CA GLN A 327 -23.59 6.37 -20.20
C GLN A 327 -22.54 6.96 -21.16
N ILE A 328 -21.29 6.56 -21.00
CA ILE A 328 -20.21 6.80 -21.97
C ILE A 328 -20.26 5.67 -23.00
N THR A 329 -20.36 6.03 -24.29
CA THR A 329 -20.58 5.12 -25.42
C THR A 329 -19.81 5.58 -26.65
N SER A 330 -19.72 4.73 -27.68
CA SER A 330 -19.15 5.10 -28.98
C SER A 330 -19.83 6.29 -29.69
N ARG A 331 -21.01 6.74 -29.21
CA ARG A 331 -21.76 7.90 -29.75
C ARG A 331 -21.51 9.23 -29.02
N ASN A 332 -20.79 9.23 -27.90
CA ASN A 332 -20.56 10.43 -27.07
C ASN A 332 -19.21 10.48 -26.33
N VAL A 333 -18.32 9.51 -26.55
CA VAL A 333 -16.97 9.48 -25.94
C VAL A 333 -16.06 10.60 -26.44
N ASP A 334 -16.32 11.14 -27.62
CA ASP A 334 -15.70 12.36 -28.16
C ASP A 334 -15.87 13.58 -27.24
N ARG A 335 -16.97 13.63 -26.47
CA ARG A 335 -17.27 14.67 -25.47
C ARG A 335 -16.56 14.44 -24.13
N LEU A 336 -15.86 13.33 -23.91
CA LEU A 336 -15.23 13.00 -22.62
C LEU A 336 -14.09 14.00 -22.30
N ARG A 337 -14.06 14.52 -21.06
CA ARG A 337 -13.06 15.49 -20.58
C ARG A 337 -12.49 15.07 -19.23
N LEU A 338 -11.31 15.58 -18.89
CA LEU A 338 -10.77 15.46 -17.52
C LEU A 338 -11.73 16.20 -16.58
N SER A 339 -12.23 15.51 -15.56
CA SER A 339 -13.14 16.09 -14.56
C SER A 339 -12.42 16.48 -13.28
N TRP A 340 -11.36 15.77 -12.90
CA TRP A 340 -10.49 16.10 -11.77
C TRP A 340 -9.17 15.30 -11.82
N MET A 341 -8.18 15.74 -11.01
CA MET A 341 -6.90 15.06 -10.81
C MET A 341 -6.51 15.10 -9.32
N PHE A 342 -5.87 14.03 -8.81
CA PHE A 342 -5.31 13.97 -7.45
C PHE A 342 -3.92 13.33 -7.47
N SER A 343 -2.98 13.80 -6.65
CA SER A 343 -1.60 13.30 -6.60
C SER A 343 -1.31 12.62 -5.25
N PRO A 344 -1.42 11.28 -5.13
CA PRO A 344 -1.27 10.56 -3.85
C PRO A 344 0.18 10.45 -3.35
N GLY A 345 1.15 10.98 -4.10
CA GLY A 345 2.58 10.96 -3.76
C GLY A 345 3.30 9.71 -4.24
N GLY A 346 4.47 9.91 -4.86
CA GLY A 346 5.22 8.88 -5.58
C GLY A 346 5.17 9.09 -7.11
N VAL A 347 5.84 8.20 -7.85
CA VAL A 347 5.89 8.21 -9.33
C VAL A 347 5.81 6.77 -9.85
N GLY A 348 5.22 6.58 -11.03
CA GLY A 348 5.06 5.26 -11.65
C GLY A 348 4.00 4.39 -10.96
N LEU A 349 2.89 5.00 -10.52
CA LEU A 349 1.83 4.34 -9.76
C LEU A 349 1.24 3.12 -10.49
N GLU A 350 1.18 1.96 -9.82
CA GLU A 350 0.50 0.74 -10.28
C GLU A 350 -0.91 0.57 -9.67
N THR A 351 -1.37 1.54 -8.87
CA THR A 351 -2.62 1.47 -8.11
C THR A 351 -3.86 1.48 -9.04
N THR A 352 -4.75 0.49 -8.90
CA THR A 352 -6.14 0.65 -9.40
C THR A 352 -6.96 1.33 -8.31
N PRO A 353 -7.62 2.47 -8.59
CA PRO A 353 -8.56 3.08 -7.66
C PRO A 353 -9.76 2.17 -7.36
N VAL A 354 -10.18 2.14 -6.10
CA VAL A 354 -11.37 1.40 -5.62
C VAL A 354 -12.44 2.39 -5.20
N VAL A 355 -13.71 2.18 -5.57
CA VAL A 355 -14.81 3.12 -5.28
C VAL A 355 -15.99 2.41 -4.63
N VAL A 356 -16.40 2.86 -3.44
CA VAL A 356 -17.52 2.33 -2.64
C VAL A 356 -18.22 3.50 -1.92
N ASP A 357 -19.55 3.54 -1.89
CA ASP A 357 -20.39 4.68 -1.42
C ASP A 357 -20.01 6.04 -2.04
N GLY A 358 -19.40 6.06 -3.22
CA GLY A 358 -18.89 7.30 -3.85
C GLY A 358 -17.59 7.85 -3.25
N VAL A 359 -16.97 7.12 -2.31
CA VAL A 359 -15.61 7.41 -1.81
C VAL A 359 -14.61 6.56 -2.59
N MET A 360 -13.55 7.18 -3.10
CA MET A 360 -12.47 6.53 -3.83
C MET A 360 -11.25 6.30 -2.91
N TYR A 361 -10.69 5.09 -2.95
CA TYR A 361 -9.50 4.69 -2.20
C TYR A 361 -8.34 4.42 -3.17
N VAL A 362 -7.19 5.04 -2.91
CA VAL A 362 -5.99 4.94 -3.77
C VAL A 362 -4.72 4.77 -2.92
N THR A 363 -3.76 3.99 -3.42
CA THR A 363 -2.44 3.85 -2.80
C THR A 363 -1.41 4.74 -3.49
N GLY A 364 -0.85 5.69 -2.74
CA GLY A 364 0.42 6.32 -3.06
C GLY A 364 1.58 5.41 -2.63
N ALA A 365 2.82 5.89 -2.81
CA ALA A 365 4.01 5.08 -2.49
C ALA A 365 4.20 4.78 -0.99
N LYS A 366 3.56 5.54 -0.09
CA LYS A 366 3.70 5.41 1.39
C LYS A 366 2.38 5.41 2.17
N GLN A 367 1.25 5.61 1.49
CA GLN A 367 -0.03 5.95 2.12
C GLN A 367 -1.24 5.47 1.31
N VAL A 368 -2.35 5.24 2.00
CA VAL A 368 -3.69 5.15 1.40
C VAL A 368 -4.38 6.50 1.58
N CYS A 369 -5.07 6.99 0.54
CA CYS A 369 -5.95 8.14 0.63
C CYS A 369 -7.39 7.75 0.31
N ALA A 370 -8.35 8.32 1.05
CA ALA A 370 -9.78 8.28 0.77
C ALA A 370 -10.23 9.64 0.23
N LEU A 371 -10.89 9.66 -0.93
CA LEU A 371 -11.24 10.86 -1.70
C LEU A 371 -12.75 10.88 -2.02
N ASP A 372 -13.36 12.05 -2.19
CA ASP A 372 -14.63 12.16 -2.91
C ASP A 372 -14.41 11.84 -4.38
N ALA A 373 -15.02 10.76 -4.86
CA ALA A 373 -14.83 10.29 -6.24
C ALA A 373 -15.36 11.28 -7.29
N ARG A 374 -16.16 12.30 -6.92
CA ARG A 374 -16.69 13.30 -7.86
C ARG A 374 -15.70 14.39 -8.22
N ASN A 375 -14.75 14.71 -7.32
CA ASN A 375 -13.87 15.89 -7.41
C ASN A 375 -12.41 15.66 -6.94
N GLY A 376 -12.08 14.48 -6.39
CA GLY A 376 -10.71 14.12 -5.98
C GLY A 376 -10.25 14.67 -4.62
N ARG A 377 -11.09 15.40 -3.88
CA ARG A 377 -10.73 15.96 -2.56
C ARG A 377 -10.63 14.87 -1.50
N SER A 378 -9.56 14.87 -0.70
CA SER A 378 -9.34 13.89 0.35
C SER A 378 -10.25 14.10 1.56
N PHE A 379 -10.85 13.02 2.08
CA PHE A 379 -11.35 12.94 3.46
C PHE A 379 -10.19 12.71 4.43
N TRP A 380 -9.30 11.77 4.08
CA TRP A 380 -8.09 11.46 4.84
C TRP A 380 -7.02 10.81 3.95
N CYS A 381 -5.77 10.90 4.39
CA CYS A 381 -4.67 10.03 3.95
C CYS A 381 -3.95 9.50 5.20
N ALA A 382 -3.59 8.21 5.17
CA ALA A 382 -2.95 7.51 6.29
C ALA A 382 -1.82 6.60 5.76
N GLY A 383 -0.65 6.67 6.41
CA GLY A 383 0.53 5.90 6.03
C GLY A 383 1.11 5.06 7.18
N ARG A 384 1.76 3.94 6.81
CA ARG A 384 2.61 3.16 7.74
C ARG A 384 3.89 3.94 8.00
N THR A 385 4.39 3.93 9.24
CA THR A 385 5.76 4.40 9.53
C THR A 385 6.62 3.31 10.13
N ALA A 386 7.91 3.34 9.78
CA ALA A 386 8.96 2.50 10.38
C ALA A 386 9.20 2.74 11.89
N ARG A 387 8.33 3.51 12.57
CA ARG A 387 8.31 3.71 14.01
C ARG A 387 7.20 2.92 14.73
N GLN A 388 6.38 2.15 14.02
CA GLN A 388 5.44 1.20 14.63
C GLN A 388 6.16 -0.14 14.92
N PRO A 389 6.45 -0.49 16.19
CA PRO A 389 7.11 -1.74 16.52
C PRO A 389 6.12 -2.91 16.42
N VAL A 390 6.01 -3.51 15.23
CA VAL A 390 5.41 -4.84 15.08
C VAL A 390 6.39 -5.86 15.69
N PRO A 391 5.96 -6.75 16.60
CA PRO A 391 6.88 -7.63 17.31
C PRO A 391 7.51 -8.67 16.38
N ALA A 392 8.66 -9.20 16.80
CA ALA A 392 9.18 -10.49 16.34
C ALA A 392 8.26 -11.61 16.85
N GLY A 393 7.09 -11.70 16.24
CA GLY A 393 6.03 -12.68 16.46
C GLY A 393 5.52 -13.16 15.10
N GLY A 394 6.46 -13.47 14.20
CA GLY A 394 6.17 -14.02 12.88
C GLY A 394 5.38 -15.32 12.97
N ILE A 395 4.67 -15.64 11.88
CA ILE A 395 4.15 -16.99 11.67
C ILE A 395 5.36 -17.88 11.47
N ALA A 396 5.81 -18.54 12.54
CA ALA A 396 7.12 -19.17 12.62
C ALA A 396 7.38 -20.06 11.40
N GLU A 397 8.37 -19.68 10.59
CA GLU A 397 8.92 -20.60 9.59
C GLU A 397 9.51 -21.78 10.38
N THR A 398 8.96 -22.99 10.21
CA THR A 398 9.45 -24.19 10.90
C THR A 398 10.94 -24.35 10.57
N PRO A 399 11.86 -24.21 11.54
CA PRO A 399 13.26 -23.94 11.23
C PRO A 399 13.95 -25.20 10.72
N ARG A 400 13.95 -25.39 9.41
CA ARG A 400 14.99 -26.18 8.74
C ARG A 400 16.16 -25.25 8.47
N ALA A 401 17.22 -25.45 9.25
CA ALA A 401 18.49 -24.78 9.03
C ALA A 401 18.96 -24.96 7.58
N ALA A 402 19.65 -23.96 7.04
CA ALA A 402 20.43 -24.15 5.82
C ALA A 402 21.36 -25.36 5.99
N PRO A 403 21.56 -26.21 4.95
CA PRO A 403 22.41 -27.38 5.07
C PRO A 403 23.78 -27.03 5.65
N ALA A 404 24.25 -27.80 6.62
CA ALA A 404 25.49 -27.51 7.34
C ALA A 404 26.67 -27.44 6.35
N GLY A 405 27.25 -26.25 6.19
CA GLY A 405 28.24 -25.91 5.16
C GLY A 405 27.82 -24.76 4.24
N VAL A 406 26.51 -24.49 4.08
CA VAL A 406 26.00 -23.32 3.35
C VAL A 406 26.11 -22.09 4.24
N ALA A 407 27.28 -21.44 4.20
CA ALA A 407 27.44 -20.09 4.71
C ALA A 407 26.60 -19.12 3.84
N LEU A 408 25.39 -18.80 4.32
CA LEU A 408 24.56 -17.75 3.73
C LEU A 408 25.33 -16.43 3.80
N GLN A 409 25.95 -16.04 2.69
CA GLN A 409 26.67 -14.78 2.60
C GLN A 409 25.70 -13.61 2.90
N PRO A 410 26.13 -12.57 3.64
CA PRO A 410 25.42 -11.31 3.65
C PRO A 410 25.26 -10.84 2.20
N VAL A 411 24.02 -10.68 1.73
CA VAL A 411 23.75 -10.31 0.34
C VAL A 411 24.17 -8.85 0.15
N GLY A 412 25.42 -8.66 -0.28
CA GLY A 412 25.91 -7.38 -0.79
C GLY A 412 25.01 -6.89 -1.93
N PRO A 413 24.90 -5.57 -2.15
CA PRO A 413 23.91 -4.99 -3.04
C PRO A 413 24.01 -5.59 -4.46
N ALA A 414 22.99 -6.34 -4.86
CA ALA A 414 23.01 -7.13 -6.09
C ALA A 414 23.18 -6.25 -7.34
N THR A 415 24.31 -6.39 -8.03
CA THR A 415 24.78 -5.50 -9.09
C THR A 415 24.15 -5.78 -10.47
N ALA A 416 22.81 -5.73 -10.55
CA ALA A 416 22.06 -6.01 -11.79
C ALA A 416 20.82 -5.11 -12.05
N ALA A 417 20.97 -3.79 -11.88
CA ALA A 417 20.18 -2.77 -12.60
C ALA A 417 18.63 -2.89 -12.64
N ARG A 418 17.99 -3.25 -11.52
CA ARG A 418 16.85 -2.45 -11.03
C ARG A 418 17.35 -1.68 -9.80
N PRO A 419 17.04 -0.38 -9.63
CA PRO A 419 17.52 0.35 -8.46
C PRO A 419 16.89 -0.21 -7.19
N SER A 420 17.70 -0.61 -6.22
CA SER A 420 17.29 -1.06 -4.88
C SER A 420 16.73 0.06 -3.99
N ALA A 421 16.28 1.16 -4.60
CA ALA A 421 15.74 2.35 -3.96
C ALA A 421 14.21 2.29 -3.85
N GLY A 422 13.68 1.41 -3.00
CA GLY A 422 12.23 1.41 -2.75
C GLY A 422 11.67 0.63 -1.56
N VAL A 423 12.28 -0.47 -1.14
CA VAL A 423 11.61 -1.52 -0.33
C VAL A 423 11.72 -1.33 1.20
N ALA A 424 12.59 -0.42 1.66
CA ALA A 424 12.66 0.03 3.05
C ALA A 424 12.40 1.54 3.19
N SER A 425 11.86 2.15 2.12
CA SER A 425 11.70 3.59 1.99
C SER A 425 10.30 4.01 1.56
N GLY A 426 9.40 3.09 1.23
CA GLY A 426 8.09 3.43 0.66
C GLY A 426 8.23 4.02 -0.75
N ASN A 427 9.00 3.37 -1.63
CA ASN A 427 8.93 3.65 -3.08
C ASN A 427 8.66 2.36 -3.91
N GLY A 428 8.31 1.24 -3.26
CA GLY A 428 7.89 0.02 -3.95
C GLY A 428 6.52 0.17 -4.63
N PRO A 429 6.23 -0.59 -5.72
CA PRO A 429 4.94 -0.53 -6.39
C PRO A 429 3.85 -1.17 -5.54
N ASN A 430 2.70 -0.49 -5.44
CA ASN A 430 1.50 -0.98 -4.77
C ASN A 430 0.32 -0.91 -5.74
N ARG A 431 -0.48 -1.98 -5.81
CA ARG A 431 -1.57 -2.12 -6.80
C ARG A 431 -2.96 -1.72 -6.31
N GLY A 432 -3.11 -1.38 -5.04
CA GLY A 432 -4.35 -0.83 -4.49
C GLY A 432 -4.78 -1.50 -3.18
N VAL A 433 -6.08 -1.43 -2.91
CA VAL A 433 -6.70 -1.88 -1.66
C VAL A 433 -7.82 -2.89 -1.92
N ALA A 434 -8.28 -3.56 -0.87
CA ALA A 434 -9.62 -4.11 -0.78
C ALA A 434 -10.46 -3.26 0.21
N VAL A 435 -11.76 -3.14 -0.04
CA VAL A 435 -12.70 -2.47 0.87
C VAL A 435 -13.83 -3.42 1.24
N VAL A 436 -14.19 -3.47 2.52
CA VAL A 436 -15.32 -4.27 3.03
C VAL A 436 -15.91 -3.59 4.26
N GLY A 437 -17.17 -3.14 4.18
CA GLY A 437 -17.86 -2.41 5.25
C GLY A 437 -17.11 -1.16 5.70
N ASP A 438 -16.65 -1.17 6.95
CA ASP A 438 -15.87 -0.11 7.60
C ASP A 438 -14.34 -0.28 7.45
N ARG A 439 -13.86 -1.23 6.64
CA ARG A 439 -12.43 -1.58 6.53
C ARG A 439 -11.84 -1.27 5.16
N VAL A 440 -10.60 -0.79 5.16
CA VAL A 440 -9.72 -0.69 3.99
C VAL A 440 -8.46 -1.50 4.27
N ILE A 441 -8.14 -2.46 3.40
CA ILE A 441 -7.06 -3.44 3.62
C ILE A 441 -6.05 -3.38 2.48
N PHE A 442 -4.76 -3.29 2.81
CA PHE A 442 -3.67 -3.14 1.83
C PHE A 442 -2.37 -3.77 2.31
N THR A 443 -1.41 -3.99 1.40
CA THR A 443 -0.06 -4.44 1.75
C THR A 443 0.94 -3.29 1.79
N SER A 444 1.98 -3.40 2.61
CA SER A 444 3.18 -2.53 2.55
C SER A 444 4.35 -3.20 1.82
N ASP A 445 5.30 -2.38 1.35
CA ASP A 445 6.53 -2.83 0.70
C ASP A 445 7.36 -3.74 1.60
N ASP A 446 7.42 -3.47 2.90
CA ASP A 446 8.06 -4.32 3.91
C ASP A 446 7.30 -5.62 4.29
N ALA A 447 6.36 -6.07 3.44
CA ALA A 447 5.61 -7.33 3.54
C ALA A 447 4.71 -7.49 4.79
N TYR A 448 3.90 -6.47 5.09
CA TYR A 448 2.81 -6.56 6.07
C TYR A 448 1.46 -6.41 5.37
N LEU A 449 0.42 -7.00 5.97
CA LEU A 449 -0.99 -6.73 5.66
C LEU A 449 -1.55 -5.80 6.73
N ILE A 450 -2.22 -4.72 6.30
CA ILE A 450 -2.66 -3.61 7.14
C ILE A 450 -4.14 -3.38 6.91
N CYS A 451 -4.91 -3.29 8.01
CA CYS A 451 -6.31 -2.89 7.99
C CYS A 451 -6.49 -1.57 8.73
N ILE A 452 -7.06 -0.58 8.04
CA ILE A 452 -7.44 0.72 8.60
C ILE A 452 -8.95 0.92 8.52
N ASN A 453 -9.50 1.69 9.47
CA ASN A 453 -10.91 2.05 9.45
C ASN A 453 -11.18 3.05 8.31
N ARG A 454 -12.19 2.74 7.50
CA ARG A 454 -12.60 3.43 6.28
C ARG A 454 -13.04 4.89 6.49
N LEU A 455 -13.45 5.24 7.70
CA LEU A 455 -14.02 6.54 8.05
C LEU A 455 -12.94 7.50 8.57
N THR A 456 -11.99 6.99 9.34
CA THR A 456 -10.96 7.79 10.05
C THR A 456 -9.54 7.64 9.50
N GLY A 457 -9.24 6.58 8.75
CA GLY A 457 -7.88 6.18 8.40
C GLY A 457 -7.07 5.57 9.56
N GLY A 458 -7.67 5.44 10.75
CA GLY A 458 -7.03 4.88 11.95
C GLY A 458 -6.76 3.38 11.85
N VAL A 459 -5.80 2.86 12.61
CA VAL A 459 -5.31 1.47 12.45
C VAL A 459 -6.14 0.49 13.28
N MET A 460 -6.66 -0.55 12.62
CA MET A 460 -7.39 -1.64 13.27
C MET A 460 -6.43 -2.78 13.63
N TRP A 461 -5.73 -3.32 12.64
CA TRP A 461 -4.68 -4.32 12.82
C TRP A 461 -3.62 -4.22 11.73
N THR A 462 -2.41 -4.70 12.05
CA THR A 462 -1.29 -4.84 11.11
C THR A 462 -0.57 -6.13 11.43
N VAL A 463 -0.41 -7.03 10.46
CA VAL A 463 0.20 -8.35 10.64
C VAL A 463 1.30 -8.59 9.61
N PRO A 464 2.42 -9.22 9.98
CA PRO A 464 3.48 -9.54 9.03
C PRO A 464 3.02 -10.70 8.13
N LEU A 465 3.25 -10.60 6.81
CA LEU A 465 2.97 -11.70 5.89
C LEU A 465 3.99 -12.83 6.05
N THR A 466 5.25 -12.50 6.34
CA THR A 466 6.34 -13.46 6.58
C THR A 466 6.81 -13.39 8.04
N ASP A 467 7.81 -14.17 8.44
CA ASP A 467 8.47 -13.95 9.73
C ASP A 467 9.44 -12.75 9.63
N PRO A 468 9.30 -11.70 10.48
CA PRO A 468 10.20 -10.54 10.48
C PRO A 468 11.70 -10.85 10.60
N ALA A 469 12.08 -12.03 11.12
CA ALA A 469 13.47 -12.50 11.12
C ALA A 469 14.07 -12.67 9.70
N TYR A 470 13.22 -12.81 8.68
CA TYR A 470 13.57 -12.91 7.26
C TYR A 470 13.35 -11.58 6.50
N GLY A 471 13.23 -10.47 7.25
CA GLY A 471 13.03 -9.13 6.72
C GLY A 471 14.06 -8.76 5.65
N GLY A 472 13.60 -8.08 4.59
CA GLY A 472 14.42 -7.70 3.43
C GLY A 472 14.55 -8.77 2.34
N ARG A 473 14.10 -10.01 2.56
CA ARG A 473 13.99 -11.03 1.48
C ARG A 473 12.66 -11.00 0.75
N TYR A 474 11.57 -10.83 1.51
CA TYR A 474 10.21 -10.72 0.98
C TYR A 474 9.79 -9.25 0.91
N TYR A 475 8.94 -8.93 -0.06
CA TYR A 475 8.20 -7.67 -0.13
C TYR A 475 6.75 -7.93 -0.54
N ALA A 476 5.84 -6.96 -0.48
CA ALA A 476 4.48 -7.14 -0.97
C ALA A 476 4.00 -5.99 -1.86
N THR A 477 3.34 -6.38 -2.95
CA THR A 477 2.85 -5.51 -4.03
C THR A 477 1.40 -5.77 -4.50
N PRO A 478 0.74 -6.95 -4.29
CA PRO A 478 -0.63 -7.14 -4.75
C PRO A 478 -1.63 -6.37 -3.89
N ALA A 479 -2.72 -5.91 -4.49
CA ALA A 479 -3.90 -5.55 -3.73
C ALA A 479 -4.52 -6.82 -3.11
N PRO A 480 -4.96 -6.82 -1.84
CA PRO A 480 -5.61 -7.98 -1.24
C PRO A 480 -6.95 -8.34 -1.91
N LEU A 481 -7.45 -9.55 -1.67
CA LEU A 481 -8.77 -10.02 -2.15
C LEU A 481 -9.62 -10.50 -0.97
N VAL A 482 -10.77 -9.86 -0.74
CA VAL A 482 -11.72 -10.27 0.31
C VAL A 482 -12.67 -11.35 -0.23
N ILE A 483 -12.82 -12.45 0.51
CA ILE A 483 -13.70 -13.59 0.23
C ILE A 483 -14.53 -13.91 1.49
N GLY A 484 -15.66 -13.21 1.65
CA GLY A 484 -16.46 -13.29 2.87
C GLY A 484 -15.70 -12.78 4.08
N ASP A 485 -15.50 -13.65 5.08
CA ASP A 485 -14.82 -13.32 6.35
C ASP A 485 -13.28 -13.36 6.25
N LEU A 486 -12.71 -13.78 5.12
CA LEU A 486 -11.26 -13.85 4.91
C LEU A 486 -10.76 -12.81 3.91
N VAL A 487 -9.53 -12.33 4.11
CA VAL A 487 -8.76 -11.54 3.15
C VAL A 487 -7.50 -12.31 2.76
N VAL A 488 -7.33 -12.52 1.45
CA VAL A 488 -6.23 -13.26 0.84
C VAL A 488 -5.18 -12.29 0.30
N SER A 489 -3.90 -12.57 0.59
CA SER A 489 -2.77 -11.85 0.01
C SER A 489 -1.59 -12.77 -0.28
N GLY A 490 -0.88 -12.47 -1.37
CA GLY A 490 0.39 -13.06 -1.72
C GLY A 490 1.60 -12.23 -1.26
N VAL A 491 2.79 -12.67 -1.67
CA VAL A 491 4.08 -12.01 -1.46
C VAL A 491 4.86 -11.89 -2.78
N SER A 492 5.85 -11.00 -2.78
CA SER A 492 6.80 -10.72 -3.86
C SER A 492 8.22 -11.07 -3.40
N GLY A 493 9.11 -11.41 -4.34
CA GLY A 493 10.46 -11.89 -4.01
C GLY A 493 11.00 -13.06 -4.85
N GLY A 494 10.35 -13.41 -5.98
CA GLY A 494 10.74 -14.55 -6.83
C GLY A 494 12.16 -14.45 -7.41
N ASP A 495 12.67 -13.24 -7.65
CA ASP A 495 14.07 -12.95 -8.01
C ASP A 495 15.05 -13.01 -6.81
N SER A 496 14.73 -13.75 -5.75
CA SER A 496 15.54 -13.81 -4.52
C SER A 496 15.30 -15.11 -3.75
N PRO A 497 16.27 -15.56 -2.92
CA PRO A 497 16.18 -16.82 -2.18
C PRO A 497 15.11 -16.78 -1.08
N THR A 498 13.88 -17.05 -1.51
CA THR A 498 12.62 -16.96 -0.77
C THR A 498 11.79 -18.23 -0.97
N ARG A 499 10.78 -18.45 -0.14
CA ARG A 499 9.82 -19.54 -0.32
C ARG A 499 8.43 -18.96 -0.47
N GLY A 500 7.90 -18.97 -1.70
CA GLY A 500 6.60 -18.39 -2.02
C GLY A 500 5.44 -19.06 -1.27
N PHE A 501 4.40 -18.26 -1.00
CA PHE A 501 3.16 -18.72 -0.41
C PHE A 501 1.99 -17.81 -0.78
N LEU A 502 0.77 -18.34 -0.64
CA LEU A 502 -0.47 -17.58 -0.55
C LEU A 502 -1.04 -17.74 0.87
N ALA A 503 -1.54 -16.67 1.47
CA ALA A 503 -2.09 -16.71 2.82
C ALA A 503 -3.45 -15.98 2.91
N ALA A 504 -4.32 -16.51 3.75
CA ALA A 504 -5.58 -15.87 4.11
C ALA A 504 -5.63 -15.54 5.60
N PHE A 505 -6.17 -14.38 5.91
CA PHE A 505 -6.31 -13.84 7.26
C PHE A 505 -7.78 -13.50 7.51
N ASP A 506 -8.26 -13.67 8.73
CA ASP A 506 -9.58 -13.21 9.14
C ASP A 506 -9.67 -11.67 9.02
N VAL A 507 -10.71 -11.15 8.37
CA VAL A 507 -10.89 -9.72 8.08
C VAL A 507 -11.09 -8.91 9.37
N THR A 508 -11.70 -9.52 10.37
CA THR A 508 -12.06 -8.86 11.63
C THR A 508 -10.82 -8.58 12.47
N THR A 509 -9.91 -9.55 12.53
CA THR A 509 -8.81 -9.65 13.50
C THR A 509 -7.42 -9.62 12.88
N GLY A 510 -7.26 -9.92 11.59
CA GLY A 510 -5.95 -10.13 10.96
C GLY A 510 -5.28 -11.46 11.35
N LYS A 511 -5.97 -12.36 12.07
CA LYS A 511 -5.44 -13.68 12.43
C LYS A 511 -5.27 -14.55 11.18
N LEU A 512 -4.13 -15.21 11.00
CA LEU A 512 -3.93 -16.19 9.93
C LEU A 512 -4.97 -17.32 10.02
N ALA A 513 -5.72 -17.53 8.95
CA ALA A 513 -6.67 -18.63 8.80
C ALA A 513 -6.02 -19.84 8.12
N TRP A 514 -5.32 -19.61 6.99
CA TRP A 514 -4.57 -20.65 6.28
C TRP A 514 -3.38 -20.09 5.50
N ARG A 515 -2.43 -20.98 5.17
CA ARG A 515 -1.31 -20.72 4.26
C ARG A 515 -1.09 -21.91 3.33
N PHE A 516 -0.96 -21.63 2.05
CA PHE A 516 -0.50 -22.58 1.03
C PHE A 516 0.90 -22.16 0.57
N TRP A 517 1.91 -23.03 0.69
CA TRP A 517 3.25 -22.76 0.17
C TRP A 517 3.32 -23.16 -1.30
N THR A 518 3.72 -22.24 -2.18
CA THR A 518 3.83 -22.50 -3.62
C THR A 518 5.11 -23.26 -4.00
N VAL A 519 6.11 -23.24 -3.12
CA VAL A 519 7.24 -24.18 -3.17
C VAL A 519 7.03 -25.28 -2.11
N PRO A 520 7.01 -26.57 -2.47
CA PRO A 520 6.70 -27.68 -1.56
C PRO A 520 7.75 -27.86 -0.45
N ALA A 521 7.40 -28.65 0.57
CA ALA A 521 8.33 -29.08 1.61
C ALA A 521 8.82 -30.51 1.32
N PRO A 522 10.03 -30.93 1.74
CA PRO A 522 10.44 -32.32 1.65
C PRO A 522 9.45 -33.24 2.39
N GLY A 523 8.77 -34.11 1.65
CA GLY A 523 7.65 -34.97 2.11
C GLY A 523 6.30 -34.67 1.43
N ASP A 524 6.15 -33.51 0.79
CA ASP A 524 5.05 -33.20 -0.12
C ASP A 524 5.26 -33.95 -1.46
N PRO A 525 4.24 -34.59 -2.07
CA PRO A 525 4.37 -35.24 -3.37
C PRO A 525 4.92 -34.34 -4.48
N ALA A 526 4.61 -33.03 -4.46
CA ALA A 526 5.15 -32.08 -5.44
C ALA A 526 6.67 -31.84 -5.29
N ALA A 527 7.27 -32.14 -4.14
CA ALA A 527 8.72 -32.05 -3.95
C ALA A 527 9.50 -33.00 -4.88
N ALA A 528 8.89 -34.07 -5.39
CA ALA A 528 9.50 -34.94 -6.40
C ALA A 528 9.81 -34.22 -7.73
N THR A 529 9.21 -33.05 -7.97
CA THR A 529 9.48 -32.19 -9.14
C THR A 529 10.66 -31.20 -8.93
N TRP A 530 11.36 -31.28 -7.80
CA TRP A 530 12.54 -30.47 -7.50
C TRP A 530 13.72 -31.36 -7.17
N GLN A 531 14.72 -31.39 -8.06
CA GLN A 531 15.90 -32.23 -7.95
C GLN A 531 17.14 -31.34 -7.86
N GLY A 532 17.61 -31.11 -6.62
CA GLY A 532 18.77 -30.29 -6.31
C GLY A 532 18.60 -29.49 -5.01
N PRO A 533 19.59 -28.67 -4.62
CA PRO A 533 19.60 -27.94 -3.36
C PRO A 533 18.58 -26.79 -3.27
N ASP A 534 18.18 -26.19 -4.39
CA ASP A 534 17.58 -24.85 -4.38
C ASP A 534 16.09 -24.82 -3.96
N MET A 535 15.42 -25.97 -3.86
CA MET A 535 14.00 -26.07 -3.49
C MET A 535 13.66 -25.34 -2.18
N ALA A 536 14.58 -25.31 -1.19
CA ALA A 536 14.34 -24.61 0.07
C ALA A 536 14.12 -23.09 -0.10
N THR A 537 14.62 -22.53 -1.21
CA THR A 537 14.59 -21.10 -1.56
C THR A 537 14.10 -20.88 -3.00
N GLY A 538 13.23 -21.76 -3.49
CA GLY A 538 12.84 -21.88 -4.90
C GLY A 538 11.95 -20.78 -5.47
N GLY A 539 11.77 -19.63 -4.81
CA GLY A 539 11.02 -18.49 -5.35
C GLY A 539 9.50 -18.74 -5.37
N ALA A 540 8.90 -18.81 -6.57
CA ALA A 540 7.48 -19.05 -6.82
C ALA A 540 6.53 -18.03 -6.15
N ALA A 541 6.86 -16.74 -6.25
CA ALA A 541 6.11 -15.65 -5.61
C ALA A 541 4.67 -15.48 -6.15
N THR A 542 3.77 -14.89 -5.37
CA THR A 542 2.31 -14.85 -5.59
C THR A 542 1.82 -13.41 -5.79
N TRP A 543 2.62 -12.61 -6.50
CA TRP A 543 2.68 -11.15 -6.33
C TRP A 543 1.57 -10.34 -7.02
N MET A 544 0.58 -10.98 -7.66
CA MET A 544 -0.61 -10.35 -8.24
C MET A 544 -1.89 -10.80 -7.56
N THR A 545 -2.92 -9.95 -7.57
CA THR A 545 -4.26 -10.28 -7.06
C THR A 545 -4.91 -11.36 -7.94
N GLY A 546 -5.31 -12.48 -7.33
CA GLY A 546 -6.00 -13.58 -8.02
C GLY A 546 -7.48 -13.30 -8.32
N SER A 547 -8.23 -14.38 -8.56
CA SER A 547 -9.68 -14.36 -8.80
C SER A 547 -10.42 -15.37 -7.92
N TYR A 548 -11.73 -15.26 -7.82
CA TYR A 548 -12.57 -16.06 -6.93
C TYR A 548 -13.92 -16.43 -7.59
N ASP A 549 -14.25 -17.72 -7.59
CA ASP A 549 -15.61 -18.21 -7.88
C ASP A 549 -16.35 -18.42 -6.55
N LYS A 550 -17.34 -17.55 -6.30
CA LYS A 550 -18.19 -17.56 -5.11
C LYS A 550 -19.12 -18.78 -5.03
N ASP A 551 -19.47 -19.41 -6.16
CA ASP A 551 -20.42 -20.52 -6.18
C ASP A 551 -19.75 -21.83 -5.75
N SER A 552 -18.47 -21.99 -6.09
CA SER A 552 -17.66 -23.16 -5.71
C SER A 552 -16.77 -22.92 -4.48
N ASN A 553 -16.77 -21.70 -3.93
CA ASN A 553 -15.81 -21.21 -2.93
C ASN A 553 -14.36 -21.52 -3.33
N THR A 554 -13.93 -21.08 -4.50
CA THR A 554 -12.60 -21.39 -5.05
C THR A 554 -11.82 -20.14 -5.40
N VAL A 555 -10.62 -20.02 -4.83
CA VAL A 555 -9.65 -18.98 -5.15
C VAL A 555 -8.72 -19.51 -6.23
N PHE A 556 -8.53 -18.76 -7.30
CA PHE A 556 -7.58 -19.04 -8.37
C PHE A 556 -6.45 -18.01 -8.27
N TRP A 557 -5.20 -18.47 -8.13
CA TRP A 557 -4.05 -17.59 -7.97
C TRP A 557 -2.92 -18.00 -8.90
N GLY A 558 -2.28 -17.01 -9.51
CA GLY A 558 -1.12 -17.21 -10.38
C GLY A 558 0.16 -17.27 -9.56
N VAL A 559 1.07 -18.16 -9.94
CA VAL A 559 2.34 -18.41 -9.25
C VAL A 559 3.51 -18.02 -10.17
N GLY A 560 4.50 -17.36 -9.59
CA GLY A 560 5.66 -16.84 -10.30
C GLY A 560 6.78 -17.85 -10.55
N ASN A 561 7.89 -17.30 -11.03
CA ASN A 561 9.10 -17.98 -11.49
C ASN A 561 9.74 -18.85 -10.39
N PRO A 562 10.40 -19.96 -10.75
CA PRO A 562 11.32 -20.65 -9.86
C PRO A 562 12.63 -19.85 -9.70
N TYR A 563 13.26 -19.91 -8.54
CA TYR A 563 14.57 -19.30 -8.26
C TYR A 563 15.66 -20.38 -8.16
N PRO A 564 16.88 -20.19 -8.73
CA PRO A 564 17.36 -19.01 -9.46
C PRO A 564 16.66 -18.82 -10.82
N SER A 565 16.36 -17.57 -11.21
CA SER A 565 15.44 -17.27 -12.32
C SER A 565 15.92 -17.74 -13.70
N THR A 566 17.23 -17.83 -13.95
CA THR A 566 17.82 -18.22 -15.24
C THR A 566 18.84 -19.37 -15.19
N ASP A 567 19.11 -19.92 -14.01
CA ASP A 567 19.93 -21.12 -13.84
C ASP A 567 19.08 -22.20 -13.16
N GLY A 568 18.76 -23.26 -13.92
CA GLY A 568 17.97 -24.39 -13.45
C GLY A 568 18.78 -25.53 -12.84
N SER A 569 20.11 -25.46 -12.83
CA SER A 569 20.98 -26.61 -12.54
C SER A 569 20.87 -27.14 -11.11
N GLY A 570 20.57 -26.27 -10.13
CA GLY A 570 20.30 -26.65 -8.73
C GLY A 570 18.83 -26.99 -8.43
N ARG A 571 17.97 -27.04 -9.46
CA ARG A 571 16.51 -27.27 -9.37
C ARG A 571 15.96 -28.01 -10.59
N LEU A 572 16.55 -29.14 -10.97
CA LEU A 572 16.06 -29.94 -12.10
C LEU A 572 14.63 -30.47 -11.85
N GLY A 573 13.89 -30.76 -12.93
CA GLY A 573 12.48 -31.18 -12.88
C GLY A 573 11.49 -30.01 -12.97
N ASP A 574 10.19 -30.33 -13.04
CA ASP A 574 9.11 -29.39 -13.37
C ASP A 574 8.97 -28.17 -12.43
N ASN A 575 9.47 -28.25 -11.19
CA ASN A 575 9.42 -27.20 -10.17
C ASN A 575 8.00 -26.76 -9.75
N LEU A 576 7.08 -27.70 -9.50
CA LEU A 576 5.73 -27.38 -9.02
C LEU A 576 5.75 -26.67 -7.65
N TYR A 577 5.02 -25.60 -7.41
CA TYR A 577 3.95 -25.02 -8.23
C TYR A 577 4.36 -23.73 -8.95
N ALA A 578 5.66 -23.52 -9.23
CA ALA A 578 6.15 -22.37 -9.99
C ALA A 578 5.50 -22.31 -11.38
N ASN A 579 5.30 -21.10 -11.91
CA ASN A 579 4.61 -20.82 -13.18
C ASN A 579 3.34 -21.64 -13.41
N SER A 580 2.53 -21.77 -12.35
CA SER A 580 1.23 -22.45 -12.36
C SER A 580 0.09 -21.50 -12.01
N VAL A 581 -1.13 -21.87 -12.38
CA VAL A 581 -2.33 -21.44 -11.65
C VAL A 581 -2.66 -22.52 -10.62
N ILE A 582 -2.92 -22.10 -9.39
CA ILE A 582 -3.42 -22.96 -8.32
C ILE A 582 -4.89 -22.61 -8.04
N ALA A 583 -5.72 -23.64 -7.87
CA ALA A 583 -7.10 -23.51 -7.43
C ALA A 583 -7.21 -24.03 -6.00
N LEU A 584 -7.44 -23.12 -5.04
CA LEU A 584 -7.56 -23.44 -3.62
C LEU A 584 -9.02 -23.36 -3.16
N ASP A 585 -9.40 -24.21 -2.23
CA ASP A 585 -10.59 -24.02 -1.41
C ASP A 585 -10.47 -22.72 -0.60
N GLY A 586 -11.42 -21.80 -0.75
CA GLY A 586 -11.33 -20.47 -0.16
C GLY A 586 -11.36 -20.46 1.37
N ALA A 587 -12.03 -21.43 2.00
CA ALA A 587 -12.14 -21.51 3.46
C ALA A 587 -10.92 -22.18 4.13
N THR A 588 -10.27 -23.12 3.44
CA THR A 588 -9.23 -23.99 4.05
C THR A 588 -7.85 -23.90 3.41
N GLY A 589 -7.70 -23.22 2.26
CA GLY A 589 -6.44 -23.12 1.53
C GLY A 589 -5.97 -24.44 0.89
N LYS A 590 -6.79 -25.49 0.90
CA LYS A 590 -6.47 -26.80 0.34
C LYS A 590 -6.48 -26.73 -1.19
N LEU A 591 -5.42 -27.26 -1.82
CA LEU A 591 -5.34 -27.40 -3.26
C LEU A 591 -6.44 -28.33 -3.78
N ARG A 592 -7.24 -27.84 -4.73
CA ARG A 592 -8.25 -28.63 -5.47
C ARG A 592 -7.68 -29.15 -6.79
N TRP A 593 -7.00 -28.27 -7.52
CA TRP A 593 -6.26 -28.59 -8.75
C TRP A 593 -5.19 -27.53 -9.02
N HIS A 594 -4.24 -27.83 -9.91
CA HIS A 594 -3.30 -26.86 -10.46
C HIS A 594 -3.09 -27.12 -11.96
N TYR A 595 -2.61 -26.13 -12.71
CA TYR A 595 -2.15 -26.29 -14.08
C TYR A 595 -0.87 -25.46 -14.26
N GLN A 596 0.20 -26.09 -14.74
CA GLN A 596 1.51 -25.46 -14.94
C GLN A 596 1.70 -25.03 -16.39
N PHE A 597 1.93 -23.74 -16.61
CA PHE A 597 2.07 -23.13 -17.93
C PHE A 597 3.49 -23.26 -18.50
N THR A 598 4.50 -23.21 -17.62
CA THR A 598 5.94 -23.27 -18.00
C THR A 598 6.70 -24.17 -17.00
N PRO A 599 6.71 -25.50 -17.19
CA PRO A 599 7.52 -26.43 -16.40
C PRO A 599 9.02 -26.13 -16.54
N HIS A 600 9.77 -26.22 -15.45
CA HIS A 600 11.22 -25.94 -15.40
C HIS A 600 11.63 -24.60 -16.05
N ASP A 601 10.88 -23.52 -15.78
CA ASP A 601 11.18 -22.18 -16.31
C ASP A 601 12.61 -21.72 -16.00
N VAL A 602 13.24 -21.08 -16.98
CA VAL A 602 14.58 -20.47 -16.90
C VAL A 602 14.61 -19.09 -17.58
N HIS A 603 13.43 -18.47 -17.79
CA HIS A 603 13.25 -17.21 -18.52
C HIS A 603 12.47 -16.14 -17.74
N ASP A 604 12.08 -16.41 -16.48
CA ASP A 604 11.26 -15.51 -15.65
C ASP A 604 9.93 -15.15 -16.34
N TRP A 605 9.13 -16.19 -16.62
CA TRP A 605 7.80 -16.07 -17.22
C TRP A 605 6.68 -16.43 -16.23
N ASP A 606 6.57 -15.65 -15.16
CA ASP A 606 5.52 -15.79 -14.12
C ASP A 606 4.12 -16.13 -14.68
N ALA A 607 3.43 -17.07 -14.05
CA ALA A 607 2.00 -17.28 -14.29
C ALA A 607 1.09 -16.34 -13.48
N THR A 608 1.63 -15.23 -12.95
CA THR A 608 0.90 -14.22 -12.15
C THR A 608 0.05 -13.25 -12.97
N ALA A 609 0.11 -13.31 -14.31
CA ALA A 609 -0.65 -12.41 -15.18
C ALA A 609 -2.18 -12.46 -14.90
N PRO A 610 -2.91 -11.32 -14.97
CA PRO A 610 -4.34 -11.27 -14.67
C PRO A 610 -5.19 -12.28 -15.46
N MET A 611 -5.87 -13.14 -14.70
CA MET A 611 -6.79 -14.17 -15.16
C MET A 611 -8.25 -13.71 -15.05
N VAL A 612 -9.11 -14.24 -15.92
CA VAL A 612 -10.53 -13.86 -16.00
C VAL A 612 -11.42 -15.10 -15.94
N LEU A 613 -12.38 -15.12 -15.03
CA LEU A 613 -13.38 -16.18 -14.90
C LEU A 613 -14.65 -15.79 -15.67
N VAL A 614 -15.15 -16.69 -16.54
CA VAL A 614 -16.29 -16.41 -17.45
C VAL A 614 -17.25 -17.60 -17.49
N ASP A 615 -18.55 -17.33 -17.54
CA ASP A 615 -19.61 -18.34 -17.69
C ASP A 615 -20.32 -18.14 -19.04
N ASP A 616 -19.99 -18.98 -20.02
CA ASP A 616 -20.39 -18.75 -21.42
C ASP A 616 -20.64 -20.06 -22.19
N VAL A 617 -21.17 -19.98 -23.41
CA VAL A 617 -21.35 -21.09 -24.34
C VAL A 617 -20.04 -21.30 -25.12
N TYR A 618 -19.13 -22.08 -24.55
CA TYR A 618 -17.88 -22.48 -25.19
C TYR A 618 -18.10 -23.68 -26.13
N GLN A 619 -17.83 -23.52 -27.42
CA GLN A 619 -17.93 -24.56 -28.45
C GLN A 619 -19.27 -25.31 -28.40
N GLY A 620 -20.37 -24.52 -28.31
CA GLY A 620 -21.74 -25.01 -28.22
C GLY A 620 -22.18 -25.56 -26.85
N LYS A 621 -21.34 -25.51 -25.82
CA LYS A 621 -21.66 -26.04 -24.47
C LYS A 621 -21.44 -24.98 -23.39
N ARG A 622 -22.37 -24.86 -22.44
CA ARG A 622 -22.16 -24.00 -21.26
C ARG A 622 -20.97 -24.51 -20.45
N ARG A 623 -19.99 -23.64 -20.18
CA ARG A 623 -18.80 -23.93 -19.35
C ARG A 623 -18.46 -22.80 -18.41
N LYS A 624 -17.82 -23.16 -17.29
CA LYS A 624 -17.19 -22.26 -16.34
C LYS A 624 -15.70 -22.15 -16.69
N LEU A 625 -15.33 -21.11 -17.43
CA LEU A 625 -13.98 -20.91 -17.97
C LEU A 625 -13.09 -20.14 -16.98
N LEU A 626 -11.78 -20.37 -17.09
CA LEU A 626 -10.70 -19.47 -16.69
C LEU A 626 -9.87 -19.16 -17.95
N MET A 627 -9.67 -17.88 -18.23
CA MET A 627 -8.86 -17.38 -19.35
C MET A 627 -7.63 -16.66 -18.82
N GLN A 628 -6.45 -16.91 -19.38
CA GLN A 628 -5.22 -16.17 -19.06
C GLN A 628 -4.35 -15.97 -20.31
N ALA A 629 -4.00 -14.73 -20.61
CA ALA A 629 -2.82 -14.46 -21.44
C ALA A 629 -1.59 -14.49 -20.52
N ASN A 630 -0.61 -15.34 -20.84
CA ASN A 630 0.53 -15.62 -19.95
C ASN A 630 1.79 -14.87 -20.39
N ARG A 631 2.74 -14.64 -19.46
CA ARG A 631 4.07 -14.06 -19.75
C ARG A 631 4.77 -14.79 -20.90
N ASN A 632 4.62 -16.11 -20.97
CA ASN A 632 5.30 -16.98 -21.93
C ASN A 632 4.81 -16.86 -23.40
N GLY A 633 3.81 -16.03 -23.70
CA GLY A 633 3.35 -15.78 -25.08
C GLY A 633 2.11 -16.56 -25.52
N PHE A 634 1.65 -17.52 -24.72
CA PHE A 634 0.42 -18.26 -24.98
C PHE A 634 -0.78 -17.68 -24.23
N PHE A 635 -1.93 -17.69 -24.89
CA PHE A 635 -3.26 -17.46 -24.32
C PHE A 635 -3.90 -18.82 -24.08
N TYR A 636 -4.25 -19.09 -22.82
CA TYR A 636 -4.79 -20.35 -22.33
C TYR A 636 -6.25 -20.20 -21.94
N VAL A 637 -7.04 -21.25 -22.20
CA VAL A 637 -8.39 -21.41 -21.65
C VAL A 637 -8.53 -22.77 -20.99
N LEU A 638 -8.98 -22.76 -19.73
CA LEU A 638 -9.19 -23.93 -18.89
C LEU A 638 -10.66 -24.01 -18.45
N ASP A 639 -11.19 -25.20 -18.16
CA ASP A 639 -12.40 -25.34 -17.36
C ASP A 639 -12.04 -25.20 -15.88
N ARG A 640 -12.53 -24.14 -15.23
CA ARG A 640 -12.08 -23.78 -13.87
C ARG A 640 -12.63 -24.69 -12.77
N THR A 641 -13.57 -25.57 -13.10
CA THR A 641 -14.16 -26.49 -12.13
C THR A 641 -13.18 -27.59 -11.72
N ASN A 642 -12.29 -28.00 -12.64
CA ASN A 642 -11.39 -29.15 -12.49
C ASN A 642 -9.97 -28.92 -13.01
N GLY A 643 -9.68 -27.78 -13.64
CA GLY A 643 -8.37 -27.46 -14.22
C GLY A 643 -8.13 -28.04 -15.61
N GLN A 644 -9.16 -28.59 -16.26
CA GLN A 644 -9.03 -29.21 -17.57
C GLN A 644 -8.54 -28.19 -18.61
N PHE A 645 -7.39 -28.46 -19.21
CA PHE A 645 -6.90 -27.78 -20.41
C PHE A 645 -7.90 -27.92 -21.56
N LEU A 646 -8.36 -26.81 -22.12
CA LEU A 646 -9.25 -26.81 -23.29
C LEU A 646 -8.47 -26.47 -24.56
N PHE A 647 -7.65 -25.41 -24.54
CA PHE A 647 -6.61 -25.15 -25.53
C PHE A 647 -5.63 -24.06 -25.05
N ALA A 648 -4.56 -23.89 -25.84
CA ALA A 648 -3.78 -22.66 -25.86
C ALA A 648 -3.34 -22.30 -27.29
N LYS A 649 -3.12 -21.00 -27.56
CA LYS A 649 -2.53 -20.48 -28.79
C LYS A 649 -1.56 -19.33 -28.50
N PRO A 650 -0.51 -19.12 -29.31
CA PRO A 650 0.29 -17.90 -29.23
C PRO A 650 -0.60 -16.68 -29.47
N PHE A 651 -0.47 -15.64 -28.64
CA PHE A 651 -1.09 -14.32 -28.88
C PHE A 651 -0.05 -13.27 -29.32
N VAL A 652 1.16 -13.72 -29.63
CA VAL A 652 2.30 -12.93 -30.13
C VAL A 652 3.02 -13.65 -31.27
N GLU A 653 3.63 -12.87 -32.16
CA GLU A 653 4.46 -13.36 -33.27
C GLU A 653 5.89 -13.65 -32.83
N LYS A 654 6.46 -12.83 -31.92
CA LYS A 654 7.80 -13.02 -31.36
C LYS A 654 7.79 -14.07 -30.27
N MET A 655 7.75 -15.34 -30.69
CA MET A 655 7.86 -16.50 -29.83
C MET A 655 8.81 -17.53 -30.46
N ASN A 656 9.86 -17.92 -29.75
CA ASN A 656 10.86 -18.87 -30.28
C ASN A 656 11.32 -19.96 -29.30
N TRP A 657 10.79 -19.96 -28.07
CA TRP A 657 11.13 -20.89 -26.98
C TRP A 657 10.36 -22.22 -27.06
N ALA A 658 9.14 -22.17 -27.59
CA ALA A 658 8.29 -23.33 -27.84
C ALA A 658 7.63 -23.18 -29.23
N SER A 659 7.38 -24.32 -29.88
CA SER A 659 6.72 -24.39 -31.19
C SER A 659 5.19 -24.48 -31.09
N GLY A 660 4.68 -24.81 -29.92
CA GLY A 660 3.25 -24.95 -29.61
C GLY A 660 3.04 -25.53 -28.21
N ILE A 661 1.79 -25.81 -27.88
CA ILE A 661 1.38 -26.61 -26.71
C ILE A 661 0.84 -27.95 -27.22
N ASP A 662 1.21 -29.06 -26.58
CA ASP A 662 0.79 -30.41 -26.96
C ASP A 662 -0.63 -30.79 -26.48
N ALA A 663 -1.06 -32.00 -26.81
CA ALA A 663 -2.38 -32.51 -26.44
C ALA A 663 -2.57 -32.80 -24.92
N SER A 664 -1.48 -32.83 -24.14
CA SER A 664 -1.52 -32.90 -22.67
C SER A 664 -1.56 -31.51 -22.02
N GLY A 665 -1.38 -30.45 -22.80
CA GLY A 665 -1.28 -29.08 -22.32
C GLY A 665 0.13 -28.63 -21.94
N ARG A 666 1.20 -29.35 -22.35
CA ARG A 666 2.60 -28.98 -22.05
C ARG A 666 3.28 -28.27 -23.22
N PRO A 667 4.23 -27.34 -22.99
CA PRO A 667 4.97 -26.66 -24.06
C PRO A 667 5.90 -27.59 -24.85
N ILE A 668 5.87 -27.50 -26.19
CA ILE A 668 6.77 -28.21 -27.09
C ILE A 668 8.02 -27.34 -27.30
N LEU A 669 8.99 -27.50 -26.41
CA LEU A 669 10.23 -26.70 -26.37
C LEU A 669 11.02 -26.74 -27.70
N VAL A 670 11.63 -25.61 -28.04
CA VAL A 670 12.57 -25.45 -29.16
C VAL A 670 13.99 -25.55 -28.59
N PRO A 671 14.82 -26.53 -28.98
CA PRO A 671 16.16 -26.70 -28.42
C PRO A 671 17.09 -25.51 -28.65
N GLY A 672 17.98 -25.22 -27.69
CA GLY A 672 18.96 -24.14 -27.79
C GLY A 672 18.37 -22.76 -27.48
N ARG A 673 17.39 -22.72 -26.57
CA ARG A 673 16.70 -21.52 -26.07
C ARG A 673 16.92 -21.29 -24.57
N GLU A 674 17.41 -22.31 -23.90
CA GLU A 674 17.87 -22.33 -22.51
C GLU A 674 19.02 -21.32 -22.30
N PRO A 675 19.09 -20.56 -21.19
CA PRO A 675 20.18 -19.63 -20.94
C PRO A 675 21.54 -20.33 -20.80
N ASN A 676 22.61 -19.65 -21.20
CA ASN A 676 23.99 -20.07 -20.96
C ASN A 676 24.83 -18.89 -20.44
N ALA A 677 26.16 -19.01 -20.40
CA ALA A 677 27.02 -17.95 -19.88
C ALA A 677 27.20 -16.77 -20.86
N GLU A 678 27.13 -17.06 -22.16
CA GLU A 678 27.42 -16.16 -23.27
C GLU A 678 26.22 -15.27 -23.59
N GLY A 679 25.02 -15.86 -23.56
CA GLY A 679 23.72 -15.24 -23.72
C GLY A 679 22.93 -15.79 -24.90
N VAL A 680 21.73 -16.32 -24.63
CA VAL A 680 20.84 -16.88 -25.66
C VAL A 680 19.69 -15.92 -25.97
N PHE A 681 19.41 -15.71 -27.25
CA PHE A 681 18.29 -14.90 -27.73
C PHE A 681 16.99 -15.70 -27.69
N ALA A 682 16.08 -15.31 -26.80
CA ALA A 682 14.76 -15.92 -26.65
C ALA A 682 13.64 -14.85 -26.69
N CYS A 683 12.47 -15.27 -27.15
CA CYS A 683 11.25 -14.47 -27.25
C CYS A 683 10.10 -15.28 -26.65
N PRO A 684 9.27 -14.73 -25.74
CA PRO A 684 9.24 -13.32 -25.33
C PRO A 684 10.45 -12.85 -24.50
N ALA A 685 10.61 -11.54 -24.35
CA ALA A 685 11.54 -10.94 -23.37
C ALA A 685 11.16 -11.32 -21.93
N VAL A 686 12.03 -11.02 -20.96
CA VAL A 686 11.77 -11.20 -19.51
C VAL A 686 10.50 -10.48 -19.03
N ARG A 687 10.12 -9.37 -19.69
CA ARG A 687 8.84 -8.68 -19.44
C ARG A 687 7.60 -9.50 -19.83
N GLY A 688 7.80 -10.58 -20.58
CA GLY A 688 6.77 -11.42 -21.19
C GLY A 688 5.97 -10.73 -22.28
N ALA A 689 5.19 -11.54 -23.00
CA ALA A 689 4.18 -11.08 -23.94
C ALA A 689 3.03 -10.31 -23.26
N THR A 690 2.80 -10.57 -21.97
CA THR A 690 2.02 -9.75 -21.05
C THR A 690 2.61 -9.82 -19.64
N ASN A 691 2.12 -9.02 -18.69
CA ASN A 691 2.61 -8.97 -17.30
C ASN A 691 1.47 -8.58 -16.32
N TRP A 692 1.72 -7.73 -15.32
CA TRP A 692 0.72 -7.29 -14.31
C TRP A 692 -0.49 -6.51 -14.86
N TYR A 693 -0.40 -6.00 -16.09
CA TYR A 693 -1.40 -5.12 -16.69
C TYR A 693 -2.68 -5.88 -17.03
N SER A 694 -3.82 -5.33 -16.57
CA SER A 694 -5.09 -6.06 -16.51
C SER A 694 -5.73 -6.32 -17.86
N THR A 695 -6.45 -7.44 -17.95
CA THR A 695 -7.20 -7.93 -19.12
C THR A 695 -8.71 -7.78 -18.89
N ALA A 696 -9.52 -7.88 -19.95
CA ALA A 696 -10.98 -7.79 -19.86
C ALA A 696 -11.66 -8.77 -20.81
N TYR A 697 -12.85 -9.26 -20.49
CA TYR A 697 -13.73 -10.00 -21.41
C TYR A 697 -15.08 -9.29 -21.52
N ASN A 698 -15.50 -8.96 -22.73
CA ASN A 698 -16.80 -8.32 -22.98
C ASN A 698 -17.83 -9.36 -23.44
N PRO A 699 -18.98 -9.52 -22.74
CA PRO A 699 -20.00 -10.52 -23.11
C PRO A 699 -20.77 -10.16 -24.39
N ASP A 700 -20.89 -8.89 -24.75
CA ASP A 700 -21.60 -8.42 -25.95
C ASP A 700 -20.81 -8.65 -27.25
N THR A 701 -19.48 -8.71 -27.15
CA THR A 701 -18.58 -9.04 -28.27
C THR A 701 -18.09 -10.48 -28.22
N ARG A 702 -18.12 -11.09 -27.03
CA ARG A 702 -17.50 -12.39 -26.68
C ARG A 702 -15.98 -12.42 -26.95
N LEU A 703 -15.31 -11.27 -26.83
CA LEU A 703 -13.86 -11.14 -27.03
C LEU A 703 -13.11 -10.90 -25.71
N PHE A 704 -11.91 -11.47 -25.62
CA PHE A 704 -10.94 -11.22 -24.56
C PHE A 704 -9.90 -10.18 -25.01
N TYR A 705 -9.71 -9.14 -24.23
CA TYR A 705 -8.84 -8.00 -24.56
C TYR A 705 -7.58 -8.02 -23.70
N VAL A 706 -6.44 -7.86 -24.37
CA VAL A 706 -5.12 -7.88 -23.76
C VAL A 706 -4.22 -6.81 -24.36
N MET A 707 -3.44 -6.15 -23.50
CA MET A 707 -2.28 -5.38 -23.93
C MET A 707 -1.11 -6.35 -24.13
N ALA A 708 -0.54 -6.41 -25.34
CA ALA A 708 0.48 -7.40 -25.72
C ALA A 708 1.83 -6.75 -26.05
N ALA A 709 2.93 -7.45 -25.76
CA ALA A 709 4.30 -7.04 -26.08
C ALA A 709 4.94 -7.99 -27.11
N GLU A 710 5.42 -7.43 -28.21
CA GLU A 710 6.23 -8.13 -29.21
C GLU A 710 7.71 -7.77 -29.02
N ASP A 711 8.37 -8.35 -28.01
CA ASP A 711 9.82 -8.19 -27.81
C ASP A 711 10.53 -9.46 -27.35
N CYS A 712 11.85 -9.47 -27.48
CA CYS A 712 12.77 -10.57 -27.15
C CYS A 712 13.84 -10.12 -26.15
N GLY A 713 14.60 -11.05 -25.59
CA GLY A 713 15.71 -10.75 -24.68
C GLY A 713 16.93 -11.66 -24.91
N ILE A 714 18.05 -11.26 -24.32
CA ILE A 714 19.24 -12.12 -24.18
C ILE A 714 19.30 -12.62 -22.74
N PHE A 715 19.17 -13.94 -22.55
CA PHE A 715 19.14 -14.57 -21.23
C PHE A 715 20.49 -15.23 -20.91
N ARG A 716 20.98 -15.04 -19.68
CA ARG A 716 22.22 -15.66 -19.17
C ARG A 716 22.04 -16.30 -17.80
N THR A 717 22.82 -17.35 -17.53
CA THR A 717 22.94 -17.95 -16.19
C THR A 717 23.76 -17.10 -15.21
N ARG A 718 24.64 -16.22 -15.70
CA ARG A 718 25.56 -15.41 -14.87
C ARG A 718 25.78 -13.99 -15.37
N GLY A 719 26.23 -13.12 -14.47
CA GLY A 719 26.48 -11.70 -14.74
C GLY A 719 25.17 -10.93 -14.94
N ARG A 720 25.06 -10.15 -16.03
CA ARG A 720 23.79 -9.52 -16.40
C ARG A 720 22.86 -10.56 -17.05
N ILE A 721 22.06 -11.22 -16.20
CA ILE A 721 21.15 -12.31 -16.59
C ILE A 721 20.10 -11.91 -17.63
N TYR A 722 19.68 -10.63 -17.65
CA TYR A 722 18.74 -10.09 -18.64
C TYR A 722 19.37 -8.95 -19.48
N GLY A 723 19.59 -9.23 -20.76
CA GLY A 723 19.92 -8.25 -21.79
C GLY A 723 18.68 -7.90 -22.63
N ALA A 724 18.59 -6.64 -23.06
CA ALA A 724 17.53 -6.20 -23.97
C ALA A 724 17.80 -6.68 -25.41
N ASN A 725 16.74 -6.80 -26.22
CA ASN A 725 16.85 -6.81 -27.66
C ASN A 725 17.47 -5.49 -28.17
N VAL A 726 18.52 -5.59 -28.98
CA VAL A 726 19.23 -4.43 -29.57
C VAL A 726 19.10 -4.38 -31.10
N ASP A 727 18.30 -5.25 -31.71
CA ASP A 727 18.00 -5.17 -33.14
C ASP A 727 17.04 -4.01 -33.43
N VAL A 728 17.62 -2.89 -33.87
CA VAL A 728 16.88 -1.69 -34.29
C VAL A 728 15.99 -1.92 -35.52
N LYS A 729 16.16 -3.03 -36.27
CA LYS A 729 15.26 -3.42 -37.37
C LYS A 729 14.05 -4.22 -36.90
N ASN A 730 14.16 -4.90 -35.75
CA ASN A 730 13.09 -5.67 -35.13
C ASN A 730 12.84 -5.28 -33.65
N PRO A 731 12.62 -3.99 -33.35
CA PRO A 731 12.51 -3.49 -31.99
C PRO A 731 11.25 -4.00 -31.28
N GLY A 732 11.25 -3.94 -29.94
CA GLY A 732 10.10 -4.31 -29.12
C GLY A 732 8.89 -3.40 -29.35
N ARG A 733 7.73 -3.97 -29.70
CA ARG A 733 6.48 -3.24 -30.01
C ARG A 733 5.37 -3.54 -29.00
N ARG A 734 4.42 -2.61 -28.85
CA ARG A 734 3.25 -2.74 -27.96
C ARG A 734 1.96 -2.75 -28.78
N TYR A 735 1.00 -3.57 -28.40
CA TYR A 735 -0.31 -3.69 -29.05
C TYR A 735 -1.44 -3.72 -28.01
N VAL A 736 -2.64 -3.35 -28.44
CA VAL A 736 -3.90 -3.83 -27.85
C VAL A 736 -4.47 -4.86 -28.80
N ARG A 737 -4.82 -6.05 -28.30
CA ARG A 737 -5.37 -7.16 -29.10
C ARG A 737 -6.72 -7.60 -28.53
N ALA A 738 -7.62 -8.00 -29.43
CA ALA A 738 -8.83 -8.73 -29.09
C ALA A 738 -8.71 -10.18 -29.59
N LEU A 739 -8.84 -11.14 -28.69
CA LEU A 739 -8.74 -12.57 -28.94
C LEU A 739 -10.12 -13.21 -28.88
N ASN A 740 -10.39 -14.15 -29.78
CA ASN A 740 -11.57 -15.02 -29.74
C ASN A 740 -11.33 -16.17 -28.72
N PRO A 741 -12.09 -16.27 -27.62
CA PRO A 741 -11.82 -17.27 -26.57
C PRO A 741 -12.20 -18.72 -26.90
N GLU A 742 -12.80 -19.00 -28.07
CA GLU A 742 -13.12 -20.37 -28.52
C GLU A 742 -12.09 -20.94 -29.50
N THR A 743 -11.19 -20.08 -30.04
CA THR A 743 -10.22 -20.44 -31.10
C THR A 743 -8.80 -19.94 -30.85
N GLY A 744 -8.63 -18.92 -29.99
CA GLY A 744 -7.35 -18.22 -29.77
C GLY A 744 -6.97 -17.23 -30.87
N ALA A 745 -7.79 -17.05 -31.91
CA ALA A 745 -7.47 -16.14 -33.01
C ALA A 745 -7.49 -14.66 -32.58
N ILE A 746 -6.52 -13.88 -33.07
CA ILE A 746 -6.56 -12.42 -33.01
C ILE A 746 -7.65 -11.95 -33.97
N VAL A 747 -8.70 -11.31 -33.44
CA VAL A 747 -9.85 -10.79 -34.21
C VAL A 747 -9.57 -9.37 -34.71
N TRP A 748 -8.89 -8.57 -33.88
CA TRP A 748 -8.28 -7.31 -34.28
C TRP A 748 -7.08 -6.99 -33.39
N GLU A 749 -6.18 -6.16 -33.92
CA GLU A 749 -5.08 -5.56 -33.14
C GLU A 749 -4.86 -4.08 -33.49
N LYS A 750 -4.40 -3.31 -32.52
CA LYS A 750 -3.98 -1.91 -32.66
C LYS A 750 -2.55 -1.79 -32.15
N ALA A 751 -1.59 -1.60 -33.06
CA ALA A 751 -0.22 -1.24 -32.71
C ALA A 751 -0.18 0.13 -32.02
N LEU A 752 0.65 0.28 -31.00
CA LEU A 752 0.83 1.52 -30.24
C LEU A 752 2.23 2.09 -30.49
N THR A 753 2.28 3.26 -31.14
CA THR A 753 3.54 3.95 -31.50
C THR A 753 4.30 4.43 -30.26
N GLY A 754 5.60 4.15 -30.20
CA GLY A 754 6.52 4.55 -29.12
C GLY A 754 7.29 3.37 -28.53
N SER A 755 8.09 3.63 -27.49
CA SER A 755 8.84 2.58 -26.77
C SER A 755 7.89 1.71 -25.94
N HIS A 756 7.85 0.40 -26.19
CA HIS A 756 6.89 -0.49 -25.54
C HIS A 756 6.99 -0.50 -23.99
N GLU A 757 8.17 -0.27 -23.42
CA GLU A 757 8.42 -0.11 -21.96
C GLU A 757 7.73 1.13 -21.34
N ALA A 758 7.27 2.10 -22.14
CA ALA A 758 6.55 3.27 -21.64
C ALA A 758 5.06 3.00 -21.29
N ASN A 759 4.53 1.82 -21.65
CA ASN A 759 3.11 1.54 -21.53
C ASN A 759 2.81 0.16 -20.93
N TYR A 760 2.27 0.20 -19.71
CA TYR A 760 1.76 -0.94 -18.96
C TYR A 760 0.34 -0.64 -18.43
N SER A 761 -0.51 -0.01 -19.24
CA SER A 761 -1.86 0.41 -18.82
C SER A 761 -2.90 -0.70 -18.78
N GLY A 762 -2.70 -1.86 -19.43
CA GLY A 762 -3.77 -2.87 -19.53
C GLY A 762 -5.02 -2.32 -20.20
N VAL A 763 -6.20 -2.87 -19.86
CA VAL A 763 -7.48 -2.48 -20.47
C VAL A 763 -8.66 -2.45 -19.48
N LEU A 764 -9.70 -1.72 -19.86
CA LEU A 764 -11.05 -1.73 -19.26
C LEU A 764 -12.09 -1.82 -20.37
N SER A 765 -13.07 -2.72 -20.26
CA SER A 765 -14.21 -2.77 -21.19
C SER A 765 -15.50 -2.23 -20.56
N THR A 766 -16.41 -1.73 -21.38
CA THR A 766 -17.74 -1.26 -20.92
C THR A 766 -18.87 -1.70 -21.85
N ALA A 767 -20.08 -1.84 -21.30
CA ALA A 767 -21.32 -2.07 -22.06
C ALA A 767 -21.70 -0.89 -22.98
N GLY A 768 -21.02 0.25 -22.88
CA GLY A 768 -21.07 1.34 -23.87
C GLY A 768 -20.43 1.03 -25.23
N GLY A 769 -19.91 -0.19 -25.42
CA GLY A 769 -19.22 -0.63 -26.63
C GLY A 769 -17.76 -0.17 -26.73
N LEU A 770 -17.17 0.25 -25.59
CA LEU A 770 -15.83 0.85 -25.53
C LEU A 770 -14.81 -0.04 -24.84
N LEU A 771 -13.55 0.11 -25.25
CA LEU A 771 -12.37 -0.39 -24.55
C LEU A 771 -11.43 0.80 -24.27
N PHE A 772 -11.09 1.03 -23.01
CA PHE A 772 -10.18 2.09 -22.57
C PHE A 772 -8.78 1.54 -22.30
N HIS A 773 -7.75 2.28 -22.72
CA HIS A 773 -6.34 1.93 -22.50
C HIS A 773 -5.44 3.18 -22.57
N GLY A 774 -4.22 3.07 -22.04
CA GLY A 774 -3.15 4.04 -22.30
C GLY A 774 -2.48 3.80 -23.65
N GLU A 775 -2.04 4.86 -24.31
CA GLU A 775 -1.25 4.85 -25.53
C GLU A 775 0.23 5.08 -25.24
N THR A 776 1.10 4.41 -26.00
CA THR A 776 2.55 4.40 -25.78
C THR A 776 3.24 5.74 -26.06
N ALA A 777 2.54 6.68 -26.71
CA ALA A 777 2.94 8.07 -26.87
C ALA A 777 2.52 8.99 -25.70
N GLY A 778 2.01 8.44 -24.58
CA GLY A 778 1.53 9.23 -23.44
C GLY A 778 0.12 9.80 -23.60
N GLY A 779 -0.73 9.16 -24.40
CA GLY A 779 -2.17 9.47 -24.47
C GLY A 779 -3.00 8.51 -23.62
N PHE A 780 -4.21 8.89 -23.21
CA PHE A 780 -5.24 7.97 -22.72
C PHE A 780 -6.38 7.91 -23.74
N ALA A 781 -6.77 6.70 -24.16
CA ALA A 781 -7.63 6.51 -25.31
C ALA A 781 -8.82 5.58 -25.05
N ALA A 782 -9.86 5.77 -25.86
CA ALA A 782 -11.01 4.88 -25.99
C ALA A 782 -11.12 4.41 -27.44
N VAL A 783 -11.22 3.10 -27.61
CA VAL A 783 -11.46 2.44 -28.92
C VAL A 783 -12.84 1.77 -28.93
N ASP A 784 -13.40 1.62 -30.12
CA ASP A 784 -14.55 0.73 -30.34
C ASP A 784 -14.14 -0.73 -30.02
N ALA A 785 -14.89 -1.39 -29.14
CA ALA A 785 -14.55 -2.71 -28.65
C ALA A 785 -14.66 -3.83 -29.71
N LYS A 786 -15.38 -3.61 -30.81
CA LYS A 786 -15.57 -4.60 -31.89
C LYS A 786 -14.50 -4.52 -32.97
N THR A 787 -13.85 -3.36 -33.13
CA THR A 787 -12.95 -3.07 -34.28
C THR A 787 -11.58 -2.52 -33.89
N GLY A 788 -11.36 -2.09 -32.65
CA GLY A 788 -10.11 -1.46 -32.22
C GLY A 788 -9.90 -0.03 -32.74
N LYS A 789 -10.87 0.53 -33.47
CA LYS A 789 -10.82 1.89 -34.00
C LYS A 789 -10.83 2.92 -32.86
N THR A 790 -9.81 3.77 -32.76
CA THR A 790 -9.80 4.92 -31.84
C THR A 790 -10.97 5.87 -32.12
N LEU A 791 -11.73 6.19 -31.07
CA LEU A 791 -12.84 7.13 -31.10
C LEU A 791 -12.52 8.42 -30.31
N TRP A 792 -11.67 8.32 -29.30
CA TRP A 792 -11.22 9.43 -28.47
C TRP A 792 -9.81 9.15 -27.94
N THR A 793 -8.99 10.19 -27.82
CA THR A 793 -7.71 10.16 -27.09
C THR A 793 -7.43 11.55 -26.50
N VAL A 794 -6.74 11.60 -25.36
CA VAL A 794 -6.29 12.83 -24.70
C VAL A 794 -4.82 12.69 -24.30
N PRO A 795 -3.94 13.67 -24.60
CA PRO A 795 -2.56 13.63 -24.14
C PRO A 795 -2.50 13.84 -22.62
N THR A 796 -1.86 12.90 -21.92
CA THR A 796 -1.47 13.05 -20.50
C THR A 796 0.04 13.25 -20.35
N ASN A 797 0.81 12.91 -21.40
CA ASN A 797 2.26 12.94 -21.49
C ASN A 797 2.98 12.04 -20.46
N ASP A 798 2.26 11.05 -19.91
CA ASP A 798 2.73 10.19 -18.83
C ASP A 798 3.04 8.76 -19.29
N ALA A 799 3.95 8.10 -18.56
CA ALA A 799 4.18 6.66 -18.71
C ALA A 799 3.17 5.85 -17.90
N TRP A 800 2.62 4.79 -18.48
CA TRP A 800 1.50 4.04 -17.90
C TRP A 800 1.97 2.84 -17.09
N ARG A 801 1.37 2.63 -15.89
CA ARG A 801 1.61 1.47 -15.03
C ARG A 801 0.40 0.87 -14.31
N ALA A 802 -0.68 1.63 -14.15
CA ALA A 802 -1.93 1.14 -13.58
C ALA A 802 -2.99 0.86 -14.67
N SER A 803 -4.00 0.06 -14.32
CA SER A 803 -5.12 -0.24 -15.23
C SER A 803 -6.35 0.63 -14.99
N PRO A 804 -7.03 1.09 -16.06
CA PRO A 804 -8.21 1.93 -15.94
C PRO A 804 -9.38 1.20 -15.27
N MET A 805 -10.23 1.96 -14.60
CA MET A 805 -11.47 1.51 -13.97
C MET A 805 -12.60 2.53 -14.24
N THR A 806 -13.86 2.15 -14.01
CA THR A 806 -15.01 3.05 -14.18
C THR A 806 -16.00 2.85 -13.05
N TYR A 807 -16.64 3.95 -12.66
CA TYR A 807 -17.57 4.02 -11.54
C TYR A 807 -18.68 5.03 -11.85
N MET A 808 -19.69 5.09 -11.00
CA MET A 808 -20.80 6.04 -11.11
C MET A 808 -21.15 6.62 -9.74
N VAL A 809 -21.35 7.94 -9.68
CA VAL A 809 -21.81 8.65 -8.47
C VAL A 809 -22.85 9.68 -8.91
N LYS A 810 -24.01 9.72 -8.23
CA LYS A 810 -25.15 10.61 -8.59
C LYS A 810 -25.46 10.54 -10.09
N ASP A 811 -25.65 9.31 -10.58
CA ASP A 811 -25.95 8.94 -11.97
C ASP A 811 -24.95 9.41 -13.06
N ARG A 812 -23.83 10.04 -12.69
CA ARG A 812 -22.75 10.42 -13.61
C ARG A 812 -21.67 9.33 -13.65
N GLN A 813 -21.38 8.83 -14.84
CA GLN A 813 -20.31 7.86 -15.08
C GLN A 813 -18.95 8.58 -15.19
N TYR A 814 -17.95 7.98 -14.54
CA TYR A 814 -16.55 8.40 -14.58
C TYR A 814 -15.66 7.23 -15.02
N VAL A 815 -14.53 7.53 -15.65
CA VAL A 815 -13.44 6.59 -15.94
C VAL A 815 -12.18 7.15 -15.29
N ALA A 816 -11.48 6.36 -14.46
CA ALA A 816 -10.25 6.81 -13.81
C ALA A 816 -9.10 5.83 -13.99
N VAL A 817 -7.87 6.36 -13.92
CA VAL A 817 -6.61 5.64 -14.13
C VAL A 817 -5.47 6.36 -13.42
N ALA A 818 -4.46 5.63 -12.93
CA ALA A 818 -3.24 6.27 -12.45
C ALA A 818 -2.22 6.45 -13.60
N ALA A 819 -1.68 7.65 -13.71
CA ALA A 819 -0.72 8.10 -14.72
C ALA A 819 0.42 8.84 -14.00
N GLY A 820 1.68 8.44 -14.22
CA GLY A 820 2.81 9.11 -13.57
C GLY A 820 2.73 9.13 -12.05
N SER A 821 2.54 10.33 -11.49
CA SER A 821 2.34 10.62 -10.06
C SER A 821 0.88 10.86 -9.65
N ASN A 822 -0.06 10.69 -10.58
CA ASN A 822 -1.40 11.25 -10.51
C ASN A 822 -2.48 10.17 -10.70
N ILE A 823 -3.65 10.41 -10.11
CA ILE A 823 -4.92 9.78 -10.43
C ILE A 823 -5.68 10.76 -11.31
N LEU A 824 -5.99 10.35 -12.54
CA LEU A 824 -6.78 11.12 -13.49
C LEU A 824 -8.19 10.55 -13.54
N SER A 825 -9.21 11.43 -13.52
CA SER A 825 -10.60 11.02 -13.64
C SER A 825 -11.31 11.80 -14.74
N PHE A 826 -11.94 11.09 -15.66
CA PHE A 826 -12.59 11.59 -16.85
C PHE A 826 -14.10 11.34 -16.79
N ALA A 827 -14.90 12.28 -17.25
CA ALA A 827 -16.35 12.14 -17.34
C ALA A 827 -16.89 12.92 -18.54
N LEU A 828 -18.15 12.67 -18.89
CA LEU A 828 -18.88 13.61 -19.74
C LEU A 828 -19.05 14.94 -18.97
N PRO A 829 -19.13 16.10 -19.65
CA PRO A 829 -19.59 17.34 -19.03
C PRO A 829 -20.92 17.13 -18.30
N ALA A 830 -21.21 17.99 -17.33
CA ALA A 830 -22.58 18.11 -16.84
C ALA A 830 -23.53 18.43 -18.01
N GLN A 831 -24.80 18.11 -17.85
CA GLN A 831 -25.84 18.75 -18.64
C GLN A 831 -26.31 19.95 -17.82
N ASP A 832 -26.26 21.12 -18.44
CA ASP A 832 -26.67 22.40 -17.84
C ASP A 832 -28.21 22.52 -17.77
#